data_AF-A0A8K0GIH8-F1
#
_entry.id   AF-A0A8K0GIH8-F1
#
_cell.length_a   1.000
_cell.length_b   1.000
_cell.length_c   1.000
_cell.angle_alpha   90.00
_cell.angle_beta   90.00
_cell.angle_gamma   90.00
#
_symmetry.space_group_name_H-M   'P 1'
#
loop_
_entity.id
_entity.type
_entity.pdbx_description
1 polymer ?
#
loop_
_entity_poly.entity_id
_entity_poly.type
_entity_poly.pdbx_seq_one_letter_code
_entity_poly.pdbx_strand_id
1 'polypeptide(L)'
;MQILQSTIKLLCTEGHALTAYKLLRRVQGGLVYKLNINPEIQSNLNEILNQSTQQLLHNIFTSRFIDEDLSYTLLLSCDINYSKRFLIQSLKYYKREVLKFKTIAQIRLRLLQYHNIEDGQDLCKQIIHLSKWWKRIKNCQMPYEQFFKKSSAEVVEKLIMFNHLDIPSLEEFCSDFNLNVQQYYEFYLKNLLLNWKPNYEVQTNLSGKKQLIIKNCENKLMQECMEVIDVIEDKELVCATLNNIWAMINFYHYEVFMCILNILSTLKPATDSNQKDLLLLFLKNYTRVSKPGQTEMEEWYTLYPDTRCVDPLSEWRLPFTLTLFTNKIWNIIRPEMNLKTYTKWFEVISVLKKNLTKDDICTYVVKDVVSSNVFKKRSTDGWILHAKHKDLLLEIDECLQHISNKEQATSAVYCLTTSIPGGADQVDAITLCYKYAQAYKKESPSSDDVQRAVIKIKKKYLNYSMTHILHTNQLAEKKYLEMVSHPVEELIEALYSDDRILKKNAFITLHCPDINKAVDELAALHRIDIQETRFNLIRNWLLSDSSTADFDLNNSVCLASSLDNQNKHNPTYSDNIIRASYVCTSGDVLVWRSILQKLGNVEANESRNFSFKANALKCFHNISDIKMIEETMDTTYEEFCNFINKLILISGLECFGFTLNIESLDKYNKIDLLNRLAYHITSPIGVKTMASVCIAYMIDESKYWAVIINSMLKLNMMEELKTCINFLRKSFKFHSKKFYTEAWKAVVNNSFSIPPNTNKEVVKHIFTENLYFIQSCPVLFSIDLEYAVEKCLEFKMYDFAAIILQYLPREKQLSYLTEISKLDQNISEKLDELLKCGFWGISFVKGILEKLKS
;
A
#
# COMPACT_ATOMS: atom_id res chain seq x y z
N MET A 1 90.00 61.72 28.26
CA MET A 1 89.09 60.70 28.82
C MET A 1 87.63 61.02 28.57
N GLN A 2 87.07 62.11 29.14
CA GLN A 2 85.67 62.50 28.89
C GLN A 2 85.34 62.76 27.42
N ILE A 3 86.25 63.38 26.66
CA ILE A 3 86.09 63.58 25.21
C ILE A 3 85.97 62.23 24.50
N LEU A 4 86.89 61.28 24.76
CA LEU A 4 86.87 59.94 24.18
C LEU A 4 85.53 59.22 24.42
N GLN A 5 85.04 59.25 25.66
CA GLN A 5 83.76 58.65 26.04
C GLN A 5 82.58 59.34 25.34
N SER A 6 82.59 60.68 25.24
CA SER A 6 81.56 61.43 24.53
C SER A 6 81.57 61.18 23.01
N THR A 7 82.74 61.06 22.40
CA THR A 7 82.90 60.78 20.96
C THR A 7 82.47 59.35 20.64
N ILE A 8 82.81 58.37 21.48
CA ILE A 8 82.33 56.98 21.32
C ILE A 8 80.81 56.95 21.47
N LYS A 9 80.25 57.67 22.44
CA LYS A 9 78.80 57.75 22.65
C LYS A 9 78.08 58.39 21.45
N LEU A 10 78.63 59.47 20.88
CA LEU A 10 78.10 60.14 19.69
C LEU A 10 78.14 59.23 18.46
N LEU A 11 79.30 58.61 18.19
CA LEU A 11 79.47 57.67 17.08
C LEU A 11 78.56 56.45 17.21
N CYS A 12 78.27 56.01 18.44
CA CYS A 12 77.31 54.96 18.70
C CYS A 12 75.86 55.39 18.39
N THR A 13 75.46 56.61 18.79
CA THR A 13 74.11 57.12 18.52
C THR A 13 73.86 57.38 17.04
N GLU A 14 74.91 57.69 16.28
CA GLU A 14 74.85 57.94 14.83
C GLU A 14 74.97 56.66 13.97
N GLY A 15 75.09 55.49 14.59
CA GLY A 15 75.17 54.20 13.87
C GLY A 15 76.56 53.84 13.32
N HIS A 16 77.61 54.56 13.69
CA HIS A 16 79.00 54.32 13.25
C HIS A 16 79.77 53.38 14.18
N ALA A 17 79.18 52.22 14.53
CA ALA A 17 79.74 51.27 15.50
C ALA A 17 81.13 50.73 15.12
N LEU A 18 81.39 50.47 13.83
CA LEU A 18 82.70 50.01 13.34
C LEU A 18 83.80 51.07 13.52
N THR A 19 83.46 52.34 13.31
CA THR A 19 84.38 53.48 13.47
C THR A 19 84.71 53.69 14.95
N ALA A 20 83.70 53.58 15.82
CA ALA A 20 83.89 53.60 17.26
C ALA A 20 84.75 52.43 17.76
N TYR A 21 84.58 51.23 17.20
CA TYR A 21 85.44 50.08 17.51
C TYR A 21 86.89 50.27 17.04
N LYS A 22 87.13 50.76 15.81
CA LYS A 22 88.49 51.06 15.31
C LYS A 22 89.19 52.10 16.19
N LEU A 23 88.44 53.08 16.69
CA LEU A 23 88.93 54.09 17.61
C LEU A 23 89.28 53.49 18.98
N LEU A 24 88.42 52.63 19.54
CA LEU A 24 88.69 51.85 20.76
C LEU A 24 89.95 50.97 20.62
N ARG A 25 90.09 50.22 19.51
CA ARG A 25 91.24 49.34 19.25
C ARG A 25 92.55 50.12 19.07
N ARG A 26 92.51 51.29 18.43
CA ARG A 26 93.67 52.19 18.31
C ARG A 26 94.11 52.73 19.66
N VAL A 27 93.16 53.10 20.53
CA VAL A 27 93.47 53.54 21.89
C VAL A 27 94.02 52.39 22.74
N GLN A 28 93.39 51.21 22.68
CA GLN A 28 93.85 50.02 23.40
C GLN A 28 95.24 49.56 22.94
N GLY A 29 95.50 49.52 21.63
CA GLY A 29 96.83 49.23 21.09
C GLY A 29 97.86 50.30 21.50
N GLY A 30 97.48 51.58 21.49
CA GLY A 30 98.34 52.67 21.97
C GLY A 30 98.70 52.60 23.46
N LEU A 31 97.89 51.92 24.28
CA LEU A 31 98.17 51.67 25.70
C LEU A 31 99.14 50.52 25.93
N VAL A 32 99.04 49.45 25.13
CA VAL A 32 99.93 48.27 25.24
C VAL A 32 101.38 48.61 24.85
N TYR A 33 101.57 49.55 23.91
CA TYR A 33 102.92 49.93 23.44
C TYR A 33 103.60 51.05 24.26
N LYS A 34 102.93 51.66 25.25
CA LYS A 34 103.54 52.71 26.11
C LYS A 34 103.88 52.16 27.50
N LEU A 35 105.15 51.82 27.69
CA LEU A 35 105.72 51.19 28.91
C LEU A 35 105.76 52.07 30.19
N ASN A 36 105.26 53.32 30.19
CA ASN A 36 105.34 54.24 31.36
C ASN A 36 104.01 54.99 31.60
N ILE A 37 102.95 54.27 31.96
CA ILE A 37 101.68 54.87 32.39
C ILE A 37 101.45 54.54 33.87
N ASN A 38 101.04 55.53 34.67
CA ASN A 38 100.72 55.36 36.09
C ASN A 38 99.62 54.29 36.26
N PRO A 39 99.78 53.28 37.14
CA PRO A 39 98.83 52.17 37.32
C PRO A 39 97.39 52.61 37.60
N GLU A 40 97.18 53.74 38.30
CA GLU A 40 95.84 54.30 38.54
C GLU A 40 95.17 54.80 37.26
N ILE A 41 95.94 55.45 36.38
CA ILE A 41 95.44 55.96 35.09
C ILE A 41 95.16 54.77 34.16
N GLN A 42 96.00 53.72 34.19
CA GLN A 42 95.80 52.48 33.45
C GLN A 42 94.55 51.71 33.92
N SER A 43 94.30 51.65 35.22
CA SER A 43 93.06 51.10 35.81
C SER A 43 91.83 51.86 35.34
N ASN A 44 91.83 53.20 35.47
CA ASN A 44 90.73 54.06 35.04
C ASN A 44 90.50 54.01 33.51
N LEU A 45 91.57 53.90 32.72
CA LEU A 45 91.49 53.72 31.26
C LEU A 45 90.87 52.36 30.90
N ASN A 46 91.29 51.28 31.54
CA ASN A 46 90.73 49.96 31.32
C ASN A 46 89.26 49.89 31.75
N GLU A 47 88.87 50.53 32.85
CA GLU A 47 87.47 50.66 33.26
C GLU A 47 86.63 51.42 32.23
N ILE A 48 87.13 52.55 31.72
CA ILE A 48 86.42 53.36 30.73
C ILE A 48 86.35 52.66 29.37
N LEU A 49 87.39 51.92 28.98
CA LEU A 49 87.39 51.08 27.78
C LEU A 49 86.38 49.94 27.93
N ASN A 50 86.33 49.26 29.07
CA ASN A 50 85.34 48.22 29.37
C ASN A 50 83.91 48.78 29.37
N GLN A 51 83.68 49.95 29.98
CA GLN A 51 82.35 50.58 29.94
C GLN A 51 81.94 50.97 28.51
N SER A 52 82.90 51.43 27.70
CA SER A 52 82.66 51.83 26.32
C SER A 52 82.42 50.63 25.39
N THR A 53 83.16 49.53 25.57
CA THR A 53 82.93 48.27 24.83
C THR A 53 81.58 47.66 25.19
N GLN A 54 81.19 47.67 26.46
CA GLN A 54 79.87 47.22 26.92
C GLN A 54 78.72 48.06 26.34
N GLN A 55 78.86 49.40 26.34
CA GLN A 55 77.87 50.31 25.71
C GLN A 55 77.73 50.05 24.21
N LEU A 56 78.86 49.82 23.53
CA LEU A 56 78.87 49.53 22.09
C LEU A 56 78.25 48.16 21.79
N LEU A 57 78.47 47.16 22.65
CA LEU A 57 77.81 45.84 22.60
C LEU A 57 76.29 45.95 22.76
N HIS A 58 75.81 46.74 23.74
CA HIS A 58 74.38 47.00 23.91
C HIS A 58 73.77 47.67 22.67
N ASN A 59 74.46 48.64 22.06
CA ASN A 59 73.99 49.34 20.86
C ASN A 59 73.97 48.46 19.60
N ILE A 60 74.92 47.54 19.44
CA ILE A 60 74.92 46.59 18.32
C ILE A 60 73.75 45.59 18.47
N PHE A 61 73.49 45.09 19.67
CA PHE A 61 72.42 44.12 19.90
C PHE A 61 71.02 44.73 19.82
N THR A 62 70.85 46.03 20.11
CA THR A 62 69.58 46.76 19.93
C THR A 62 69.30 47.14 18.48
N SER A 63 70.32 47.18 17.62
CA SER A 63 70.17 47.50 16.19
C SER A 63 69.31 46.46 15.45
N ARG A 64 68.78 46.81 14.26
CA ARG A 64 67.93 45.90 13.46
C ARG A 64 68.67 44.65 12.97
N PHE A 65 69.98 44.75 12.72
CA PHE A 65 70.82 43.67 12.23
C PHE A 65 72.08 43.58 13.08
N ILE A 66 72.33 42.42 13.67
CA ILE A 66 73.53 42.18 14.47
C ILE A 66 74.66 41.80 13.52
N ASP A 67 75.73 42.59 13.52
CA ASP A 67 76.99 42.26 12.83
C ASP A 67 77.71 41.14 13.61
N GLU A 68 77.75 39.93 13.04
CA GLU A 68 78.32 38.73 13.68
C GLU A 68 79.80 38.90 14.05
N ASP A 69 80.59 39.44 13.13
CA ASP A 69 82.05 39.47 13.27
C ASP A 69 82.47 40.63 14.18
N LEU A 70 81.80 41.78 14.08
CA LEU A 70 82.01 42.90 15.00
C LEU A 70 81.58 42.54 16.44
N SER A 71 80.42 41.88 16.59
CA SER A 71 79.94 41.44 17.90
C SER A 71 80.87 40.41 18.54
N TYR A 72 81.32 39.42 17.76
CA TYR A 72 82.23 38.39 18.23
C TYR A 72 83.58 38.98 18.67
N THR A 73 84.17 39.88 17.87
CA THR A 73 85.45 40.53 18.20
C THR A 73 85.36 41.43 19.43
N LEU A 74 84.23 42.10 19.65
CA LEU A 74 83.98 42.87 20.87
C LEU A 74 83.82 41.98 22.10
N LEU A 75 83.12 40.85 21.97
CA LEU A 75 82.93 39.90 23.07
C LEU A 75 84.23 39.21 23.49
N LEU A 76 85.15 38.98 22.55
CA LEU A 76 86.51 38.50 22.84
C LEU A 76 87.36 39.53 23.59
N SER A 77 87.05 40.82 23.47
CA SER A 77 87.76 41.90 24.18
C SER A 77 87.26 42.12 25.61
N CYS A 78 86.17 41.45 26.01
CA CYS A 78 85.56 41.54 27.34
C CYS A 78 85.89 40.29 28.20
N ASP A 79 85.68 40.38 29.52
CA ASP A 79 85.82 39.23 30.41
C ASP A 79 84.84 38.09 30.05
N ILE A 80 85.29 36.84 30.18
CA ILE A 80 84.54 35.65 29.79
C ILE A 80 83.23 35.51 30.55
N ASN A 81 83.20 35.87 31.83
CA ASN A 81 81.99 35.77 32.66
C ASN A 81 80.98 36.85 32.29
N TYR A 82 81.46 38.04 31.94
CA TYR A 82 80.61 39.11 31.42
C TYR A 82 80.00 38.72 30.07
N SER A 83 80.80 38.27 29.11
CA SER A 83 80.34 37.87 27.78
C SER A 83 79.31 36.73 27.83
N LYS A 84 79.51 35.72 28.71
CA LYS A 84 78.52 34.66 28.94
C LYS A 84 77.21 35.19 29.49
N ARG A 85 77.24 36.01 30.55
CA ARG A 85 76.04 36.58 31.19
C ARG A 85 75.27 37.48 30.22
N PHE A 86 75.99 38.33 29.49
CA PHE A 86 75.44 39.24 28.49
C PHE A 86 74.71 38.47 27.38
N LEU A 87 75.31 37.41 26.83
CA LEU A 87 74.68 36.60 25.79
C LEU A 87 73.48 35.80 26.30
N ILE A 88 73.52 35.27 27.53
CA ILE A 88 72.36 34.61 28.14
C ILE A 88 71.19 35.60 28.32
N GLN A 89 71.48 36.81 28.79
CA GLN A 89 70.47 37.85 28.95
C GLN A 89 69.92 38.33 27.59
N SER A 90 70.79 38.45 26.59
CA SER A 90 70.41 38.82 25.22
C SER A 90 69.54 37.74 24.55
N LEU A 91 69.83 36.46 24.75
CA LEU A 91 68.97 35.36 24.29
C LEU A 91 67.59 35.39 24.95
N LYS A 92 67.50 35.76 26.23
CA LYS A 92 66.20 35.93 26.92
C LYS A 92 65.42 37.10 26.36
N TYR A 93 66.08 38.23 26.08
CA TYR A 93 65.44 39.47 25.64
C TYR A 93 64.96 39.39 24.19
N TYR A 94 65.81 38.90 23.27
CA TYR A 94 65.51 38.83 21.83
C TYR A 94 64.86 37.52 21.39
N LYS A 95 64.30 36.75 22.33
CA LYS A 95 63.68 35.44 22.04
C LYS A 95 62.61 35.50 20.97
N ARG A 96 61.90 36.62 20.79
CA ARG A 96 60.81 36.77 19.79
C ARG A 96 61.30 37.15 18.39
N GLU A 97 62.52 37.64 18.25
CA GLU A 97 63.09 38.05 16.96
C GLU A 97 63.99 36.94 16.40
N VAL A 98 63.44 36.07 15.55
CA VAL A 98 64.08 34.81 15.09
C VAL A 98 65.47 35.01 14.49
N LEU A 99 65.65 36.06 13.67
CA LEU A 99 66.93 36.33 13.02
C LEU A 99 68.00 36.73 14.05
N LYS A 100 67.68 37.66 14.96
CA LYS A 100 68.59 38.03 16.05
C LYS A 100 68.83 36.87 17.00
N PHE A 101 67.79 36.10 17.32
CA PHE A 101 67.89 34.94 18.20
C PHE A 101 68.87 33.89 17.65
N LYS A 102 68.81 33.61 16.34
CA LYS A 102 69.77 32.77 15.62
C LYS A 102 71.19 33.36 15.66
N THR A 103 71.35 34.63 15.30
CA THR A 103 72.65 35.31 15.24
C THR A 103 73.35 35.35 16.61
N ILE A 104 72.60 35.62 17.68
CA ILE A 104 73.12 35.62 19.06
C ILE A 104 73.55 34.20 19.47
N ALA A 105 72.77 33.17 19.10
CA ALA A 105 73.14 31.77 19.35
C ALA A 105 74.40 31.35 18.56
N GLN A 106 74.58 31.82 17.33
CA GLN A 106 75.78 31.59 16.52
C GLN A 106 77.02 32.24 17.16
N ILE A 107 76.92 33.52 17.58
CA ILE A 107 78.00 34.23 18.27
C ILE A 107 78.36 33.52 19.58
N ARG A 108 77.34 33.10 20.35
CA ARG A 108 77.54 32.34 21.60
C ARG A 108 78.21 31.00 21.35
N LEU A 109 77.82 30.27 20.30
CA LEU A 109 78.45 29.00 19.94
C LEU A 109 79.92 29.19 19.54
N ARG A 110 80.23 30.19 18.69
CA ARG A 110 81.61 30.53 18.30
C ARG A 110 82.48 30.86 19.53
N LEU A 111 81.95 31.61 20.50
CA LEU A 111 82.65 31.91 21.76
C LEU A 111 82.88 30.68 22.64
N LEU A 112 81.87 29.83 22.79
CA LEU A 112 81.99 28.60 23.60
C LEU A 112 82.99 27.61 22.98
N GLN A 113 83.05 27.52 21.65
CA GLN A 113 84.03 26.72 20.93
C GLN A 113 85.45 27.28 21.08
N TYR A 114 85.64 28.60 20.97
CA TYR A 114 86.95 29.23 21.18
C TYR A 114 87.51 28.99 22.59
N HIS A 115 86.64 28.92 23.60
CA HIS A 115 87.02 28.67 25.00
C HIS A 115 86.98 27.19 25.41
N ASN A 116 86.70 26.24 24.50
CA ASN A 116 86.54 24.81 24.78
C ASN A 116 85.56 24.48 25.93
N ILE A 117 84.42 25.17 25.99
CA ILE A 117 83.41 24.96 27.04
C ILE A 117 82.22 24.21 26.43
N GLU A 118 81.99 22.97 26.87
CA GLU A 118 80.92 22.11 26.35
C GLU A 118 79.53 22.56 26.84
N ASP A 119 79.45 23.09 28.07
CA ASP A 119 78.20 23.53 28.69
C ASP A 119 77.45 24.59 27.86
N GLY A 120 76.31 24.17 27.31
CA GLY A 120 75.39 25.04 26.56
C GLY A 120 75.69 25.15 25.06
N GLN A 121 76.67 24.43 24.51
CA GLN A 121 76.87 24.35 23.06
C GLN A 121 75.69 23.70 22.35
N ASP A 122 75.16 22.60 22.91
CA ASP A 122 74.04 21.86 22.30
C ASP A 122 72.76 22.67 22.27
N LEU A 123 72.48 23.45 23.33
CA LEU A 123 71.36 24.39 23.35
C LEU A 123 71.50 25.45 22.25
N CYS A 124 72.72 25.94 21.99
CA CYS A 124 72.95 26.91 20.91
C CYS A 124 72.76 26.27 19.53
N LYS A 125 73.27 25.04 19.30
CA LYS A 125 73.04 24.28 18.07
C LYS A 125 71.55 24.05 17.83
N GLN A 126 70.83 23.57 18.84
CA GLN A 126 69.38 23.37 18.78
C GLN A 126 68.62 24.65 18.41
N ILE A 127 68.96 25.79 19.04
CA ILE A 127 68.34 27.08 18.70
C ILE A 127 68.60 27.47 17.23
N ILE A 128 69.82 27.23 16.72
CA ILE A 128 70.19 27.55 15.34
C ILE A 128 69.37 26.70 14.35
N HIS A 129 69.29 25.39 14.58
CA HIS A 129 68.51 24.47 13.73
C HIS A 129 67.00 24.77 13.82
N LEU A 130 66.45 24.97 15.03
CA LEU A 130 65.04 25.36 15.20
C LEU A 130 64.73 26.69 14.50
N SER A 131 65.63 27.66 14.56
CA SER A 131 65.46 28.95 13.86
C SER A 131 65.54 28.81 12.33
N LYS A 132 66.36 27.87 11.82
CA LYS A 132 66.41 27.50 10.39
C LYS A 132 65.05 26.93 9.95
N TRP A 133 64.52 25.95 10.69
CA TRP A 133 63.26 25.29 10.38
C TRP A 133 62.05 26.20 10.53
N TRP A 134 61.99 27.01 11.58
CA TRP A 134 60.93 28.02 11.76
C TRP A 134 60.86 29.00 10.60
N LYS A 135 62.01 29.39 10.00
CA LYS A 135 62.04 30.27 8.83
C LYS A 135 61.61 29.54 7.55
N ARG A 136 61.97 28.27 7.39
CA ARG A 136 61.65 27.46 6.21
C ARG A 136 60.15 27.14 6.14
N ILE A 137 59.54 26.84 7.27
CA ILE A 137 58.11 26.50 7.37
C ILE A 137 57.30 27.80 7.40
N LYS A 138 56.79 28.20 6.23
CA LYS A 138 55.88 29.34 6.13
C LYS A 138 54.51 28.94 6.71
N ASN A 139 53.91 29.80 7.55
CA ASN A 139 52.59 29.61 8.15
C ASN A 139 52.45 28.36 9.06
N CYS A 140 53.42 28.11 9.94
CA CYS A 140 53.31 27.03 10.92
C CYS A 140 52.08 27.24 11.84
N GLN A 141 51.21 26.24 11.94
CA GLN A 141 50.03 26.26 12.83
C GLN A 141 50.40 26.16 14.32
N MET A 142 51.65 25.83 14.65
CA MET A 142 52.12 25.74 16.03
C MET A 142 52.52 27.12 16.60
N PRO A 143 52.10 27.47 17.83
CA PRO A 143 52.54 28.70 18.47
C PRO A 143 54.06 28.76 18.63
N TYR A 144 54.64 29.96 18.40
CA TYR A 144 56.07 30.21 18.50
C TYR A 144 56.69 29.67 19.81
N GLU A 145 56.03 29.89 20.94
CA GLU A 145 56.54 29.43 22.22
C GLU A 145 56.58 27.91 22.35
N GLN A 146 55.65 27.19 21.73
CA GLN A 146 55.63 25.73 21.77
C GLN A 146 56.72 25.14 20.88
N PHE A 147 57.01 25.76 19.73
CA PHE A 147 58.06 25.33 18.81
C PHE A 147 59.46 25.33 19.45
N PHE A 148 59.77 26.35 20.25
CA PHE A 148 61.08 26.50 20.88
C PHE A 148 61.18 25.92 22.32
N LYS A 149 60.06 25.46 22.90
CA LYS A 149 60.05 24.84 24.26
C LYS A 149 59.97 23.32 24.22
N LYS A 150 59.36 22.74 23.19
CA LYS A 150 59.18 21.28 23.04
C LYS A 150 60.47 20.60 22.58
N SER A 151 60.55 19.29 22.82
CA SER A 151 61.63 18.45 22.29
C SER A 151 61.61 18.44 20.75
N SER A 152 62.77 18.25 20.12
CA SER A 152 62.87 18.15 18.65
C SER A 152 62.02 17.00 18.11
N ALA A 153 61.92 15.88 18.84
CA ALA A 153 61.06 14.75 18.50
C ALA A 153 59.56 15.12 18.43
N GLU A 154 59.03 15.80 19.46
CA GLU A 154 57.64 16.26 19.48
C GLU A 154 57.36 17.32 18.39
N VAL A 155 58.38 18.11 18.04
CA VAL A 155 58.27 19.11 16.97
C VAL A 155 58.13 18.40 15.63
N VAL A 156 58.94 17.37 15.33
CA VAL A 156 58.80 16.58 14.09
C VAL A 156 57.42 15.95 13.99
N GLU A 157 56.96 15.28 15.05
CA GLU A 157 55.63 14.65 15.04
C GLU A 157 54.53 15.66 14.74
N LYS A 158 54.57 16.83 15.37
CA LYS A 158 53.60 17.89 15.09
C LYS A 158 53.73 18.46 13.69
N LEU A 159 54.95 18.62 13.17
CA LEU A 159 55.16 19.11 11.81
C LEU A 159 54.68 18.12 10.75
N ILE A 160 54.83 16.82 11.01
CA ILE A 160 54.23 15.74 10.22
C ILE A 160 52.70 15.86 10.29
N MET A 161 52.11 15.98 11.48
CA MET A 161 50.66 16.13 11.66
C MET A 161 50.07 17.33 10.91
N PHE A 162 50.84 18.42 10.76
CA PHE A 162 50.42 19.62 10.01
C PHE A 162 50.73 19.57 8.50
N ASN A 163 51.25 18.45 7.99
CA ASN A 163 51.64 18.26 6.58
C ASN A 163 52.63 19.34 6.07
N HIS A 164 53.60 19.74 6.91
CA HIS A 164 54.62 20.75 6.55
C HIS A 164 55.95 20.15 6.06
N LEU A 165 56.10 18.82 6.11
CA LEU A 165 57.33 18.11 5.76
C LEU A 165 57.06 17.10 4.65
N ASP A 166 57.87 17.18 3.59
CA ASP A 166 57.99 16.14 2.55
C ASP A 166 59.12 15.17 2.94
N ILE A 167 59.19 13.99 2.31
CA ILE A 167 60.20 12.94 2.59
C ILE A 167 61.64 13.52 2.66
N PRO A 168 62.13 14.32 1.67
CA PRO A 168 63.48 14.86 1.74
C PRO A 168 63.68 15.90 2.85
N SER A 169 62.61 16.62 3.21
CA SER A 169 62.66 17.59 4.31
C SER A 169 62.66 16.90 5.67
N LEU A 170 62.06 15.70 5.77
CA LEU A 170 62.10 14.88 6.97
C LEU A 170 63.51 14.32 7.22
N GLU A 171 64.18 13.81 6.19
CA GLU A 171 65.57 13.35 6.28
C GLU A 171 66.52 14.46 6.73
N GLU A 172 66.38 15.66 6.15
CA GLU A 172 67.20 16.81 6.52
C GLU A 172 66.91 17.27 7.96
N PHE A 173 65.65 17.23 8.41
CA PHE A 173 65.31 17.58 9.79
C PHE A 173 65.92 16.55 10.76
N CYS A 174 65.72 15.26 10.51
CA CYS A 174 66.26 14.21 11.35
C CYS A 174 67.80 14.26 11.39
N SER A 175 68.45 14.59 10.27
CA SER A 175 69.91 14.81 10.21
C SER A 175 70.37 16.04 11.03
N ASP A 176 69.64 17.16 10.95
CA ASP A 176 69.96 18.38 11.72
C ASP A 176 69.89 18.17 13.26
N PHE A 177 69.10 17.19 13.73
CA PHE A 177 68.88 16.91 15.15
C PHE A 177 69.37 15.52 15.62
N ASN A 178 70.07 14.76 14.78
CA ASN A 178 70.53 13.38 15.03
C ASN A 178 69.41 12.42 15.48
N LEU A 179 68.27 12.45 14.78
CA LEU A 179 67.11 11.60 15.05
C LEU A 179 67.07 10.38 14.11
N ASN A 180 66.49 9.26 14.55
CA ASN A 180 66.31 8.07 13.72
C ASN A 180 65.15 8.28 12.74
N VAL A 181 65.45 8.38 11.44
CA VAL A 181 64.47 8.67 10.38
C VAL A 181 63.40 7.56 10.23
N GLN A 182 63.77 6.28 10.43
CA GLN A 182 62.88 5.14 10.18
C GLN A 182 61.61 5.20 11.04
N GLN A 183 61.73 5.61 12.31
CA GLN A 183 60.58 5.78 13.22
C GLN A 183 59.60 6.86 12.73
N TYR A 184 60.12 7.92 12.09
CA TYR A 184 59.30 9.00 11.58
C TYR A 184 58.68 8.69 10.23
N TYR A 185 59.25 7.78 9.42
CA TYR A 185 58.59 7.28 8.21
C TYR A 185 57.32 6.48 8.52
N GLU A 186 57.36 5.60 9.53
CA GLU A 186 56.17 4.90 10.01
C GLU A 186 55.11 5.87 10.54
N PHE A 187 55.53 6.86 11.32
CA PHE A 187 54.65 7.89 11.84
C PHE A 187 54.06 8.75 10.72
N TYR A 188 54.85 9.06 9.69
CA TYR A 188 54.43 9.80 8.50
C TYR A 188 53.39 9.02 7.69
N LEU A 189 53.63 7.72 7.43
CA LEU A 189 52.66 6.86 6.76
C LEU A 189 51.35 6.75 7.54
N LYS A 190 51.43 6.58 8.87
CA LYS A 190 50.26 6.58 9.76
C LYS A 190 49.49 7.88 9.68
N ASN A 191 50.20 9.01 9.68
CA ASN A 191 49.62 10.34 9.58
C ASN A 191 48.91 10.57 8.24
N LEU A 192 49.54 10.18 7.12
CA LEU A 192 48.96 10.31 5.78
C LEU A 192 47.61 9.59 5.68
N LEU A 193 47.53 8.35 6.18
CA LEU A 193 46.31 7.54 6.09
C LEU A 193 45.20 8.01 7.05
N LEU A 194 45.54 8.41 8.28
CA LEU A 194 44.55 8.82 9.28
C LEU A 194 44.00 10.24 9.06
N ASN A 195 44.83 11.17 8.57
CA ASN A 195 44.42 12.55 8.34
C ASN A 195 43.87 12.80 6.93
N TRP A 196 43.88 11.79 6.06
CA TRP A 196 43.26 11.91 4.75
C TRP A 196 41.76 12.13 4.87
N LYS A 197 41.26 13.12 4.13
CA LYS A 197 39.83 13.45 4.02
C LYS A 197 39.42 13.57 2.56
N PRO A 198 38.27 13.02 2.16
CA PRO A 198 37.78 13.17 0.79
C PRO A 198 37.27 14.60 0.58
N ASN A 199 37.78 15.27 -0.45
CA ASN A 199 37.17 16.51 -0.94
C ASN A 199 36.01 16.16 -1.86
N TYR A 200 34.79 16.55 -1.50
CA TYR A 200 33.59 16.23 -2.26
C TYR A 200 32.72 17.46 -2.54
N GLU A 201 31.99 17.40 -3.65
CA GLU A 201 30.95 18.37 -4.00
C GLU A 201 29.62 17.66 -4.22
N VAL A 202 28.55 18.32 -3.78
CA VAL A 202 27.18 17.82 -3.97
C VAL A 202 26.56 18.60 -5.13
N GLN A 203 26.43 17.95 -6.28
CA GLN A 203 25.78 18.54 -7.45
C GLN A 203 24.32 18.13 -7.50
N THR A 204 23.43 19.07 -7.80
CA THR A 204 22.01 18.81 -8.08
C THR A 204 21.78 18.75 -9.57
N ASN A 205 21.37 17.58 -10.06
CA ASN A 205 20.95 17.42 -11.46
C ASN A 205 19.66 18.20 -11.72
N LEU A 206 19.36 18.45 -13.00
CA LEU A 206 18.12 19.14 -13.47
C LEU A 206 16.83 18.50 -12.93
N SER A 207 16.86 17.22 -12.57
CA SER A 207 15.75 16.48 -11.96
C SER A 207 15.65 16.63 -10.42
N GLY A 208 16.42 17.54 -9.81
CA GLY A 208 16.47 17.74 -8.35
C GLY A 208 17.20 16.64 -7.57
N LYS A 209 17.81 15.64 -8.26
CA LYS A 209 18.59 14.57 -7.61
C LYS A 209 20.00 15.08 -7.28
N LYS A 210 20.35 15.04 -6.00
CA LYS A 210 21.70 15.36 -5.49
C LYS A 210 22.63 14.17 -5.71
N GLN A 211 23.85 14.41 -6.19
CA GLN A 211 24.90 13.42 -6.40
C GLN A 211 26.20 13.87 -5.75
N LEU A 212 26.88 12.94 -5.07
CA LEU A 212 28.19 13.14 -4.46
C LEU A 212 29.29 12.90 -5.49
N ILE A 213 30.13 13.91 -5.75
CA ILE A 213 31.31 13.79 -6.61
C ILE A 213 32.56 14.00 -5.76
N ILE A 214 33.44 13.01 -5.74
CA ILE A 214 34.70 13.08 -5.00
C ILE A 214 35.78 13.54 -5.97
N LYS A 215 36.44 14.64 -5.61
CA LYS A 215 37.48 15.28 -6.42
C LYS A 215 38.86 14.71 -6.20
N ASN A 216 39.09 14.06 -5.06
CA ASN A 216 40.40 13.52 -4.71
C ASN A 216 40.63 12.16 -5.37
N CYS A 217 41.81 11.99 -5.97
CA CYS A 217 42.20 10.74 -6.62
C CYS A 217 42.86 9.78 -5.62
N GLU A 218 42.30 8.57 -5.51
CA GLU A 218 42.88 7.43 -4.79
C GLU A 218 44.32 7.14 -5.23
N ASN A 219 44.60 7.26 -6.53
CA ASN A 219 45.92 7.06 -7.11
C ASN A 219 46.98 8.02 -6.56
N LYS A 220 46.60 9.23 -6.16
CA LYS A 220 47.55 10.20 -5.61
C LYS A 220 47.97 9.82 -4.20
N LEU A 221 47.01 9.42 -3.36
CA LEU A 221 47.29 8.88 -2.02
C LEU A 221 48.15 7.62 -2.12
N MET A 222 47.84 6.75 -3.08
CA MET A 222 48.61 5.54 -3.34
C MET A 222 50.07 5.85 -3.68
N GLN A 223 50.32 6.80 -4.58
CA GLN A 223 51.67 7.23 -4.96
C GLN A 223 52.45 7.77 -3.76
N GLU A 224 51.83 8.68 -2.99
CA GLU A 224 52.44 9.26 -1.78
C GLU A 224 52.76 8.19 -0.73
N CYS A 225 51.89 7.19 -0.54
CA CYS A 225 52.17 6.07 0.37
C CYS A 225 53.29 5.16 -0.14
N MET A 226 53.32 4.84 -1.44
CA MET A 226 54.36 3.98 -2.03
C MET A 226 55.74 4.65 -1.99
N GLU A 227 55.83 5.95 -2.24
CA GLU A 227 57.08 6.72 -2.11
C GLU A 227 57.68 6.61 -0.70
N VAL A 228 56.85 6.59 0.35
CA VAL A 228 57.31 6.40 1.73
C VAL A 228 57.71 4.95 1.99
N ILE A 229 56.91 3.99 1.52
CA ILE A 229 57.13 2.56 1.75
C ILE A 229 58.41 2.07 1.09
N ASP A 230 58.78 2.61 -0.08
CA ASP A 230 60.01 2.24 -0.79
C ASP A 230 61.29 2.61 0.00
N VAL A 231 61.20 3.59 0.90
CA VAL A 231 62.33 4.05 1.74
C VAL A 231 62.39 3.32 3.09
N ILE A 232 61.31 2.63 3.50
CA ILE A 232 61.27 1.88 4.75
C ILE A 232 62.00 0.54 4.59
N GLU A 233 62.93 0.27 5.51
CA GLU A 233 63.75 -0.95 5.50
C GLU A 233 62.94 -2.20 5.88
N ASP A 234 62.05 -2.11 6.88
CA ASP A 234 61.26 -3.24 7.39
C ASP A 234 59.81 -3.22 6.88
N LYS A 235 59.57 -4.00 5.83
CA LYS A 235 58.23 -4.13 5.21
C LYS A 235 57.25 -4.95 6.06
N GLU A 236 57.70 -5.75 7.01
CA GLU A 236 56.83 -6.51 7.90
C GLU A 236 56.22 -5.62 8.98
N LEU A 237 57.03 -4.70 9.52
CA LEU A 237 56.56 -3.65 10.42
C LEU A 237 55.53 -2.74 9.75
N VAL A 238 55.69 -2.43 8.46
CA VAL A 238 54.67 -1.71 7.68
C VAL A 238 53.36 -2.49 7.65
N CYS A 239 53.39 -3.79 7.35
CA CYS A 239 52.17 -4.62 7.35
C CYS A 239 51.49 -4.66 8.73
N ALA A 240 52.26 -4.79 9.82
CA ALA A 240 51.72 -4.77 11.18
C ALA A 240 51.09 -3.40 11.50
N THR A 241 51.75 -2.32 11.10
CA THR A 241 51.28 -0.95 11.28
C THR A 241 49.98 -0.69 10.53
N LEU A 242 49.87 -1.13 9.27
CA LEU A 242 48.65 -1.01 8.46
C LEU A 242 47.47 -1.80 9.07
N ASN A 243 47.73 -3.01 9.58
CA ASN A 243 46.71 -3.79 10.28
C ASN A 243 46.23 -3.12 11.57
N ASN A 244 47.13 -2.47 12.31
CA ASN A 244 46.76 -1.71 13.51
C ASN A 244 45.94 -0.45 13.17
N ILE A 245 46.30 0.24 12.07
CA ILE A 245 45.60 1.44 11.62
C ILE A 245 44.20 1.09 11.08
N TRP A 246 44.00 -0.10 10.52
CA TRP A 246 42.72 -0.54 9.95
C TRP A 246 41.51 -0.27 10.86
N ALA A 247 41.65 -0.49 12.17
CA ALA A 247 40.58 -0.30 13.15
C ALA A 247 40.32 1.18 13.53
N MET A 248 41.26 2.08 13.22
CA MET A 248 41.21 3.50 13.59
C MET A 248 40.70 4.42 12.46
N ILE A 249 40.59 3.88 11.24
CA ILE A 249 40.17 4.63 10.05
C ILE A 249 38.66 4.87 10.09
N ASN A 250 38.27 6.04 9.61
CA ASN A 250 36.88 6.38 9.39
C ASN A 250 36.27 5.43 8.33
N PHE A 251 35.27 4.65 8.73
CA PHE A 251 34.64 3.61 7.90
C PHE A 251 33.86 4.14 6.67
N TYR A 252 33.77 5.46 6.46
CA TYR A 252 33.26 6.05 5.21
C TYR A 252 34.36 6.43 4.20
N HIS A 253 35.63 6.42 4.61
CA HIS A 253 36.78 6.75 3.75
C HIS A 253 37.24 5.52 2.95
N TYR A 254 36.40 5.04 2.03
CA TYR A 254 36.66 3.83 1.23
C TYR A 254 38.00 3.86 0.50
N GLU A 255 38.43 5.04 0.04
CA GLU A 255 39.69 5.26 -0.67
C GLU A 255 40.91 4.86 0.17
N VAL A 256 40.85 5.09 1.49
CA VAL A 256 41.94 4.72 2.41
C VAL A 256 41.97 3.19 2.59
N PHE A 257 40.81 2.54 2.71
CA PHE A 257 40.76 1.07 2.79
C PHE A 257 41.24 0.40 1.50
N MET A 258 40.81 0.89 0.35
CA MET A 258 41.29 0.41 -0.95
C MET A 258 42.80 0.61 -1.09
N CYS A 259 43.32 1.76 -0.65
CA CYS A 259 44.76 2.02 -0.63
C CYS A 259 45.52 0.98 0.22
N ILE A 260 45.03 0.72 1.44
CA ILE A 260 45.65 -0.26 2.34
C ILE A 260 45.59 -1.67 1.75
N LEU A 261 44.46 -2.10 1.18
CA LEU A 261 44.33 -3.43 0.57
C LEU A 261 45.27 -3.60 -0.62
N ASN A 262 45.38 -2.59 -1.48
CA ASN A 262 46.32 -2.58 -2.60
C ASN A 262 47.79 -2.63 -2.13
N ILE A 263 48.17 -1.83 -1.12
CA ILE A 263 49.51 -1.88 -0.52
C ILE A 263 49.80 -3.26 0.07
N LEU A 264 48.86 -3.81 0.85
CA LEU A 264 49.00 -5.14 1.44
C LEU A 264 49.11 -6.21 0.36
N SER A 265 48.34 -6.14 -0.72
CA SER A 265 48.43 -7.08 -1.85
C SER A 265 49.78 -7.02 -2.58
N THR A 266 50.39 -5.82 -2.64
CA THR A 266 51.70 -5.60 -3.26
C THR A 266 52.82 -6.18 -2.39
N LEU A 267 52.70 -6.07 -1.07
CA LEU A 267 53.69 -6.55 -0.10
C LEU A 267 53.53 -8.05 0.24
N LYS A 268 52.29 -8.55 0.32
CA LYS A 268 51.92 -9.93 0.63
C LYS A 268 50.66 -10.33 -0.17
N PRO A 269 50.76 -11.13 -1.24
CA PRO A 269 49.58 -11.58 -1.97
C PRO A 269 48.77 -12.57 -1.11
N ALA A 270 47.73 -12.08 -0.44
CA ALA A 270 46.82 -12.89 0.38
C ALA A 270 45.46 -13.08 -0.32
N THR A 271 44.91 -14.30 -0.22
CA THR A 271 43.68 -14.75 -0.89
C THR A 271 42.40 -14.05 -0.41
N ASP A 272 42.42 -13.45 0.79
CA ASP A 272 41.24 -12.84 1.44
C ASP A 272 40.96 -11.37 1.06
N SER A 273 41.86 -10.71 0.30
CA SER A 273 41.68 -9.29 -0.12
C SER A 273 40.49 -9.13 -1.06
N ASN A 274 40.34 -10.05 -2.02
CA ASN A 274 39.42 -9.92 -3.15
C ASN A 274 37.95 -9.74 -2.73
N GLN A 275 37.53 -10.35 -1.60
CA GLN A 275 36.16 -10.22 -1.10
C GLN A 275 35.89 -8.81 -0.54
N LYS A 276 36.86 -8.23 0.17
CA LYS A 276 36.76 -6.87 0.72
C LYS A 276 36.81 -5.83 -0.40
N ASP A 277 37.65 -6.06 -1.41
CA ASP A 277 37.76 -5.19 -2.59
C ASP A 277 36.45 -5.14 -3.40
N LEU A 278 35.82 -6.30 -3.65
CA LEU A 278 34.51 -6.36 -4.33
C LEU A 278 33.42 -5.62 -3.54
N LEU A 279 33.41 -5.77 -2.20
CA LEU A 279 32.45 -5.06 -1.35
C LEU A 279 32.69 -3.55 -1.35
N LEU A 280 33.95 -3.10 -1.24
CA LEU A 280 34.29 -1.68 -1.30
C LEU A 280 33.94 -1.05 -2.64
N LEU A 281 34.16 -1.76 -3.75
CA LEU A 281 33.77 -1.32 -5.08
C LEU A 281 32.25 -1.16 -5.19
N PHE A 282 31.49 -2.11 -4.65
CA PHE A 282 30.04 -1.99 -4.57
C PHE A 282 29.61 -0.79 -3.72
N LEU A 283 30.16 -0.65 -2.50
CA LEU A 283 29.81 0.45 -1.59
C LEU A 283 30.15 1.82 -2.18
N LYS A 284 31.22 1.91 -2.97
CA LYS A 284 31.60 3.13 -3.71
C LYS A 284 30.57 3.51 -4.77
N ASN A 285 29.95 2.53 -5.42
CA ASN A 285 28.92 2.73 -6.45
C ASN A 285 27.50 2.85 -5.87
N TYR A 286 27.28 2.31 -4.67
CA TYR A 286 25.98 2.32 -4.01
C TYR A 286 25.73 3.65 -3.31
N THR A 287 24.63 4.31 -3.67
CA THR A 287 24.16 5.53 -3.01
C THR A 287 23.12 5.19 -1.96
N ARG A 288 23.36 5.66 -0.73
CA ARG A 288 22.45 5.48 0.40
C ARG A 288 21.06 6.05 0.13
N VAL A 289 20.03 5.37 0.63
CA VAL A 289 18.62 5.78 0.53
C VAL A 289 18.05 6.26 1.87
N SER A 290 18.52 5.70 2.99
CA SER A 290 18.00 5.99 4.32
C SER A 290 18.99 6.76 5.19
N LYS A 291 18.57 7.16 6.40
CA LYS A 291 19.46 7.79 7.37
C LYS A 291 20.33 6.75 8.10
N PRO A 292 21.46 7.16 8.71
CA PRO A 292 22.26 6.32 9.60
C PRO A 292 21.42 5.55 10.62
N GLY A 293 21.68 4.25 10.73
CA GLY A 293 21.00 3.37 11.69
C GLY A 293 21.54 3.57 13.10
N GLN A 294 20.80 3.13 14.13
CA GLN A 294 21.26 3.26 15.53
C GLN A 294 22.56 2.50 15.80
N THR A 295 22.67 1.25 15.33
CA THR A 295 23.90 0.45 15.49
C THR A 295 25.13 1.10 14.86
N GLU A 296 24.97 1.73 13.69
CA GLU A 296 26.01 2.49 13.01
C GLU A 296 26.41 3.75 13.81
N MET A 297 25.45 4.45 14.41
CA MET A 297 25.73 5.59 15.29
C MET A 297 26.47 5.15 16.56
N GLU A 298 26.08 4.03 17.17
CA GLU A 298 26.76 3.47 18.35
C GLU A 298 28.20 3.08 18.02
N GLU A 299 28.44 2.43 16.88
CA GLU A 299 29.79 2.12 16.39
C GLU A 299 30.60 3.40 16.16
N TRP A 300 30.00 4.43 15.56
CA TRP A 300 30.65 5.72 15.35
C TRP A 300 31.08 6.39 16.66
N TYR A 301 30.18 6.53 17.63
CA TYR A 301 30.48 7.19 18.91
C TYR A 301 31.43 6.38 19.79
N THR A 302 31.51 5.06 19.59
CA THR A 302 32.51 4.22 20.26
C THR A 302 33.92 4.50 19.72
N LEU A 303 34.07 4.69 18.40
CA LEU A 303 35.36 4.99 17.77
C LEU A 303 35.76 6.46 17.91
N TYR A 304 34.79 7.38 17.95
CA TYR A 304 35.00 8.83 17.97
C TYR A 304 34.17 9.52 19.06
N PRO A 305 34.49 9.30 20.36
CA PRO A 305 33.70 9.82 21.49
C PRO A 305 33.64 11.35 21.56
N ASP A 306 34.65 12.04 21.03
CA ASP A 306 34.74 13.50 21.06
C ASP A 306 33.88 14.20 19.98
N THR A 307 33.24 13.43 19.09
CA THR A 307 32.44 13.98 17.99
C THR A 307 30.98 14.18 18.40
N ARG A 308 30.40 15.33 18.04
CA ARG A 308 28.99 15.67 18.34
C ARG A 308 28.00 15.10 17.33
N CYS A 309 28.47 14.75 16.13
CA CYS A 309 27.67 14.27 15.02
C CYS A 309 28.45 13.21 14.25
N VAL A 310 27.71 12.32 13.58
CA VAL A 310 28.25 11.37 12.62
C VAL A 310 28.85 12.11 11.43
N ASP A 311 29.81 11.49 10.74
CA ASP A 311 30.40 12.03 9.51
C ASP A 311 29.33 12.48 8.50
N PRO A 312 29.45 13.67 7.87
CA PRO A 312 28.56 14.11 6.80
C PRO A 312 28.43 13.12 5.63
N LEU A 313 29.46 12.31 5.36
CA LEU A 313 29.43 11.27 4.33
C LEU A 313 28.40 10.17 4.62
N SER A 314 27.98 10.01 5.88
CA SER A 314 26.97 9.03 6.28
C SER A 314 25.62 9.23 5.60
N GLU A 315 25.33 10.42 5.06
CA GLU A 315 24.12 10.65 4.25
C GLU A 315 24.18 9.98 2.87
N TRP A 316 25.38 9.72 2.36
CA TRP A 316 25.61 9.25 0.97
C TRP A 316 26.17 7.84 0.91
N ARG A 317 27.00 7.48 1.90
CA ARG A 317 27.79 6.25 1.97
C ARG A 317 27.31 5.37 3.13
N LEU A 318 27.43 4.07 2.93
CA LEU A 318 27.21 3.06 3.97
C LEU A 318 28.49 2.77 4.75
N PRO A 319 28.41 2.37 6.02
CA PRO A 319 29.59 2.13 6.82
C PRO A 319 30.30 0.84 6.39
N PHE A 320 31.59 0.91 6.06
CA PHE A 320 32.41 -0.29 5.84
C PHE A 320 32.93 -0.82 7.18
N THR A 321 32.08 -1.53 7.92
CA THR A 321 32.43 -2.08 9.24
C THR A 321 32.35 -3.60 9.27
N LEU A 322 32.95 -4.20 10.31
CA LEU A 322 32.91 -5.65 10.54
C LEU A 322 31.47 -6.19 10.62
N THR A 323 30.51 -5.35 11.00
CA THR A 323 29.09 -5.68 11.11
C THR A 323 28.50 -6.20 9.79
N LEU A 324 29.01 -5.72 8.64
CA LEU A 324 28.62 -6.24 7.32
C LEU A 324 28.99 -7.72 7.12
N PHE A 325 30.02 -8.21 7.79
CA PHE A 325 30.48 -9.60 7.70
C PHE A 325 29.88 -10.51 8.79
N THR A 326 28.96 -10.00 9.61
CA THR A 326 28.30 -10.75 10.68
C THR A 326 26.80 -10.92 10.42
N ASN A 327 26.13 -11.74 11.23
CA ASN A 327 24.67 -11.90 11.20
C ASN A 327 23.90 -10.59 11.49
N LYS A 328 24.59 -9.56 12.01
CA LYS A 328 24.02 -8.24 12.30
C LYS A 328 23.91 -7.34 11.06
N ILE A 329 24.31 -7.81 9.88
CA ILE A 329 24.24 -7.09 8.61
C ILE A 329 22.85 -6.47 8.34
N TRP A 330 21.78 -7.15 8.76
CA TRP A 330 20.41 -6.67 8.59
C TRP A 330 20.13 -5.35 9.30
N ASN A 331 20.89 -4.98 10.33
CA ASN A 331 20.72 -3.69 11.00
C ASN A 331 21.11 -2.50 10.10
N ILE A 332 21.99 -2.74 9.13
CA ILE A 332 22.45 -1.75 8.15
C ILE A 332 21.61 -1.84 6.87
N ILE A 333 21.32 -3.07 6.41
CA ILE A 333 20.68 -3.30 5.09
C ILE A 333 19.16 -3.06 5.12
N ARG A 334 18.46 -3.38 6.22
CA ARG A 334 16.98 -3.25 6.30
C ARG A 334 16.44 -1.91 5.79
N PRO A 335 16.91 -0.74 6.26
CA PRO A 335 16.37 0.54 5.82
C PRO A 335 16.76 0.91 4.38
N GLU A 336 17.70 0.18 3.76
CA GLU A 336 18.19 0.41 2.41
C GLU A 336 17.45 -0.43 1.34
N MET A 337 16.72 -1.46 1.76
CA MET A 337 16.06 -2.40 0.87
C MET A 337 14.64 -1.95 0.51
N ASN A 338 14.38 -1.82 -0.78
CA ASN A 338 13.05 -1.58 -1.34
C ASN A 338 12.94 -2.18 -2.75
N LEU A 339 11.75 -2.10 -3.35
CA LEU A 339 11.48 -2.62 -4.70
C LEU A 339 12.39 -2.02 -5.80
N LYS A 340 13.05 -0.87 -5.55
CA LYS A 340 13.95 -0.23 -6.52
C LYS A 340 15.43 -0.56 -6.31
N THR A 341 15.82 -0.95 -5.10
CA THR A 341 17.25 -1.15 -4.73
C THR A 341 17.65 -2.61 -4.61
N TYR A 342 16.72 -3.54 -4.40
CA TYR A 342 17.04 -4.94 -4.08
C TYR A 342 17.89 -5.64 -5.15
N THR A 343 17.69 -5.33 -6.43
CA THR A 343 18.45 -5.92 -7.55
C THR A 343 19.93 -5.56 -7.49
N LYS A 344 20.27 -4.34 -7.06
CA LYS A 344 21.68 -3.90 -6.91
C LYS A 344 22.42 -4.73 -5.88
N TRP A 345 21.74 -5.12 -4.80
CA TRP A 345 22.33 -5.93 -3.74
C TRP A 345 22.67 -7.36 -4.19
N PHE A 346 22.13 -7.85 -5.31
CA PHE A 346 22.43 -9.18 -5.83
C PHE A 346 23.90 -9.37 -6.23
N GLU A 347 24.59 -8.30 -6.65
CA GLU A 347 26.00 -8.34 -7.06
C GLU A 347 26.91 -8.76 -5.89
N VAL A 348 26.55 -8.36 -4.67
CA VAL A 348 27.36 -8.51 -3.44
C VAL A 348 27.03 -9.77 -2.66
N ILE A 349 25.90 -10.41 -2.96
CA ILE A 349 25.52 -11.67 -2.29
C ILE A 349 26.63 -12.70 -2.42
N SER A 350 27.38 -12.70 -3.53
CA SER A 350 28.50 -13.61 -3.74
C SER A 350 29.57 -13.54 -2.65
N VAL A 351 29.79 -12.35 -2.09
CA VAL A 351 30.72 -12.06 -0.98
C VAL A 351 30.05 -12.33 0.36
N LEU A 352 28.78 -11.96 0.51
CA LEU A 352 28.03 -12.01 1.76
C LEU A 352 27.26 -13.33 1.98
N LYS A 353 27.50 -14.36 1.15
CA LYS A 353 26.73 -15.62 1.10
C LYS A 353 26.45 -16.28 2.44
N LYS A 354 27.34 -16.13 3.42
CA LYS A 354 27.19 -16.73 4.76
C LYS A 354 26.04 -16.10 5.57
N ASN A 355 25.68 -14.84 5.31
CA ASN A 355 24.75 -14.07 6.13
C ASN A 355 23.55 -13.50 5.34
N LEU A 356 23.58 -13.55 4.00
CA LEU A 356 22.57 -12.97 3.13
C LEU A 356 22.31 -13.84 1.90
N THR A 357 21.05 -14.22 1.66
CA THR A 357 20.62 -14.93 0.45
C THR A 357 19.66 -14.09 -0.40
N LYS A 358 19.51 -14.44 -1.69
CA LYS A 358 18.51 -13.79 -2.57
C LYS A 358 17.10 -13.93 -2.02
N ASP A 359 16.80 -15.11 -1.47
CA ASP A 359 15.49 -15.45 -0.93
C ASP A 359 15.15 -14.58 0.29
N ASP A 360 16.11 -14.37 1.19
CA ASP A 360 15.93 -13.50 2.36
C ASP A 360 15.69 -12.05 1.95
N ILE A 361 16.43 -11.56 0.95
CA ILE A 361 16.30 -10.19 0.43
C ILE A 361 14.89 -9.97 -0.12
N CYS A 362 14.45 -10.84 -1.03
CA CYS A 362 13.15 -10.69 -1.66
C CYS A 362 12.00 -10.85 -0.65
N THR A 363 12.13 -11.80 0.29
CA THR A 363 11.16 -11.98 1.38
C THR A 363 11.06 -10.74 2.27
N TYR A 364 12.20 -10.10 2.58
CA TYR A 364 12.21 -8.86 3.36
C TYR A 364 11.55 -7.70 2.61
N VAL A 365 11.87 -7.50 1.33
CA VAL A 365 11.28 -6.43 0.51
C VAL A 365 9.75 -6.55 0.49
N VAL A 366 9.21 -7.76 0.31
CA VAL A 366 7.76 -7.98 0.36
C VAL A 366 7.18 -7.67 1.75
N LYS A 367 7.86 -8.05 2.84
CA LYS A 367 7.43 -7.70 4.21
C LYS A 367 7.49 -6.20 4.50
N ASP A 368 8.45 -5.48 3.93
CA ASP A 368 8.55 -4.02 4.06
C ASP A 368 7.40 -3.32 3.32
N VAL A 369 7.08 -3.77 2.11
CA VAL A 369 5.90 -3.29 1.36
C VAL A 369 4.61 -3.49 2.16
N VAL A 370 4.48 -4.62 2.86
CA VAL A 370 3.36 -4.87 3.79
C VAL A 370 3.38 -3.88 4.96
N SER A 371 4.53 -3.65 5.58
CA SER A 371 4.68 -2.82 6.78
C SER A 371 4.52 -1.33 6.50
N SER A 372 4.87 -0.87 5.29
CA SER A 372 4.75 0.53 4.86
C SER A 372 3.30 0.99 4.63
N ASN A 373 2.32 0.08 4.79
CA ASN A 373 0.88 0.35 4.69
C ASN A 373 0.46 1.02 3.37
N VAL A 374 1.20 0.80 2.28
CA VAL A 374 0.92 1.38 0.96
C VAL A 374 -0.52 1.07 0.52
N PHE A 375 -1.00 -0.14 0.82
CA PHE A 375 -2.35 -0.59 0.50
C PHE A 375 -3.46 0.01 1.39
N LYS A 376 -3.14 0.53 2.59
CA LYS A 376 -4.11 1.08 3.55
C LYS A 376 -4.26 2.59 3.52
N LYS A 377 -3.27 3.33 3.00
CA LYS A 377 -3.25 4.81 3.00
C LYS A 377 -4.42 5.47 2.23
N ARG A 378 -5.26 4.70 1.51
CA ARG A 378 -6.38 5.18 0.68
C ARG A 378 -7.65 4.33 0.76
N SER A 379 -7.75 3.39 1.70
CA SER A 379 -8.92 2.51 1.82
C SER A 379 -9.96 3.11 2.76
N THR A 380 -11.12 3.48 2.20
CA THR A 380 -12.38 3.54 2.96
C THR A 380 -12.74 2.13 3.42
N ASP A 381 -13.40 1.96 4.57
CA ASP A 381 -13.79 0.64 5.15
C ASP A 381 -14.75 -0.22 4.30
N GLY A 382 -14.94 0.11 3.01
CA GLY A 382 -15.78 -0.62 2.06
C GLY A 382 -14.99 -1.46 1.05
N TRP A 383 -15.63 -2.50 0.54
CA TRP A 383 -15.08 -3.40 -0.50
C TRP A 383 -14.79 -2.63 -1.80
N ILE A 384 -13.54 -2.67 -2.27
CA ILE A 384 -13.10 -1.90 -3.45
C ILE A 384 -13.30 -2.74 -4.73
N LEU A 385 -14.14 -2.28 -5.65
CA LEU A 385 -14.45 -3.00 -6.90
C LEU A 385 -13.34 -2.92 -7.96
N HIS A 386 -12.57 -1.84 -7.98
CA HIS A 386 -11.53 -1.62 -8.99
C HIS A 386 -10.14 -1.78 -8.40
N ALA A 387 -9.27 -2.55 -9.08
CA ALA A 387 -7.89 -2.71 -8.68
C ALA A 387 -7.12 -1.41 -8.87
N LYS A 388 -6.44 -0.95 -7.81
CA LYS A 388 -5.70 0.31 -7.78
C LYS A 388 -4.18 0.11 -7.87
N HIS A 389 -3.69 -1.10 -7.58
CA HIS A 389 -2.27 -1.37 -7.36
C HIS A 389 -1.72 -2.50 -8.26
N LYS A 390 -2.28 -2.66 -9.47
CA LYS A 390 -1.85 -3.71 -10.42
C LYS A 390 -0.34 -3.66 -10.71
N ASP A 391 0.19 -2.47 -10.98
CA ASP A 391 1.61 -2.30 -11.32
C ASP A 391 2.53 -2.70 -10.14
N LEU A 392 2.15 -2.36 -8.92
CA LEU A 392 2.90 -2.76 -7.71
C LEU A 392 2.86 -4.28 -7.49
N LEU A 393 1.73 -4.94 -7.77
CA LEU A 393 1.64 -6.40 -7.69
C LEU A 393 2.50 -7.09 -8.75
N LEU A 394 2.67 -6.48 -9.93
CA LEU A 394 3.60 -6.97 -10.97
C LEU A 394 5.06 -6.82 -10.53
N GLU A 395 5.47 -5.66 -10.00
CA GLU A 395 6.82 -5.46 -9.43
C GLU A 395 7.11 -6.46 -8.30
N ILE A 396 6.10 -6.82 -7.51
CA ILE A 396 6.21 -7.84 -6.46
C ILE A 396 6.35 -9.26 -7.06
N ASP A 397 5.58 -9.62 -8.11
CA ASP A 397 5.75 -10.91 -8.81
C ASP A 397 7.17 -11.04 -9.39
N GLU A 398 7.71 -9.98 -10.00
CA GLU A 398 9.10 -9.96 -10.49
C GLU A 398 10.12 -10.19 -9.36
N CYS A 399 9.92 -9.54 -8.21
CA CYS A 399 10.77 -9.75 -7.03
C CYS A 399 10.70 -11.21 -6.53
N LEU A 400 9.50 -11.78 -6.46
CA LEU A 400 9.25 -13.15 -5.97
C LEU A 400 9.76 -14.23 -6.92
N GLN A 401 9.84 -13.96 -8.23
CA GLN A 401 10.41 -14.90 -9.19
C GLN A 401 11.89 -15.20 -8.93
N HIS A 402 12.62 -14.30 -8.26
CA HIS A 402 14.01 -14.51 -7.86
C HIS A 402 14.18 -15.42 -6.64
N ILE A 403 13.08 -15.76 -5.94
CA ILE A 403 13.12 -16.66 -4.78
C ILE A 403 13.21 -18.11 -5.26
N SER A 404 14.27 -18.78 -4.82
CA SER A 404 14.51 -20.20 -5.10
C SER A 404 13.55 -21.06 -4.28
N ASN A 405 13.46 -20.82 -2.97
CA ASN A 405 12.56 -21.54 -2.09
C ASN A 405 11.08 -21.13 -2.27
N LYS A 406 10.28 -21.99 -2.90
CA LYS A 406 8.85 -21.74 -3.16
C LYS A 406 7.98 -21.69 -1.91
N GLU A 407 8.41 -22.27 -0.79
CA GLU A 407 7.73 -22.13 0.50
C GLU A 407 7.81 -20.68 1.00
N GLN A 408 9.00 -20.09 0.99
CA GLN A 408 9.23 -18.71 1.41
C GLN A 408 8.49 -17.72 0.50
N ALA A 409 8.52 -17.95 -0.82
CA ALA A 409 7.75 -17.17 -1.78
C ALA A 409 6.24 -17.21 -1.48
N THR A 410 5.69 -18.40 -1.24
CA THR A 410 4.25 -18.56 -0.91
C THR A 410 3.90 -17.87 0.40
N SER A 411 4.74 -18.00 1.42
CA SER A 411 4.56 -17.35 2.73
C SER A 411 4.58 -15.82 2.62
N ALA A 412 5.52 -15.26 1.85
CA ALA A 412 5.61 -13.82 1.61
C ALA A 412 4.34 -13.27 0.94
N VAL A 413 3.82 -13.94 -0.09
CA VAL A 413 2.57 -13.54 -0.77
C VAL A 413 1.35 -13.73 0.14
N TYR A 414 1.34 -14.76 0.99
CA TYR A 414 0.27 -14.96 1.96
C TYR A 414 0.20 -13.82 3.00
N CYS A 415 1.35 -13.37 3.49
CA CYS A 415 1.45 -12.18 4.36
C CYS A 415 0.94 -10.93 3.63
N LEU A 416 1.32 -10.75 2.35
CA LEU A 416 0.86 -9.66 1.51
C LEU A 416 -0.66 -9.65 1.38
N THR A 417 -1.26 -10.79 1.04
CA THR A 417 -2.72 -10.95 0.86
C THR A 417 -3.50 -10.59 2.13
N THR A 418 -2.95 -10.89 3.30
CA THR A 418 -3.59 -10.59 4.60
C THR A 418 -3.55 -9.09 4.93
N SER A 419 -2.60 -8.35 4.36
CA SER A 419 -2.42 -6.92 4.61
C SER A 419 -3.24 -6.01 3.69
N ILE A 420 -3.65 -6.52 2.53
CA ILE A 420 -4.42 -5.78 1.52
C ILE A 420 -5.89 -5.69 1.95
N PRO A 421 -6.52 -4.50 1.90
CA PRO A 421 -7.93 -4.33 2.23
C PRO A 421 -8.85 -5.10 1.26
N GLY A 422 -10.07 -5.39 1.70
CA GLY A 422 -11.04 -6.15 0.91
C GLY A 422 -11.37 -5.48 -0.44
N GLY A 423 -11.29 -6.25 -1.53
CA GLY A 423 -11.55 -5.73 -2.87
C GLY A 423 -10.83 -6.47 -3.99
N ALA A 424 -10.79 -5.85 -5.17
CA ALA A 424 -10.13 -6.39 -6.37
C ALA A 424 -8.64 -6.67 -6.17
N ASP A 425 -7.89 -5.73 -5.55
CA ASP A 425 -6.46 -5.92 -5.27
C ASP A 425 -6.21 -7.14 -4.35
N GLN A 426 -7.16 -7.47 -3.45
CA GLN A 426 -7.08 -8.67 -2.60
C GLN A 426 -7.29 -9.95 -3.41
N VAL A 427 -8.20 -9.93 -4.40
CA VAL A 427 -8.42 -11.05 -5.32
C VAL A 427 -7.19 -11.28 -6.19
N ASP A 428 -6.58 -10.22 -6.72
CA ASP A 428 -5.36 -10.31 -7.52
C ASP A 428 -4.20 -10.89 -6.69
N ALA A 429 -4.03 -10.42 -5.45
CA ALA A 429 -3.00 -10.94 -4.54
C ALA A 429 -3.21 -12.41 -4.12
N ILE A 430 -4.45 -12.83 -3.83
CA ILE A 430 -4.72 -14.24 -3.51
C ILE A 430 -4.59 -15.15 -4.74
N THR A 431 -4.88 -14.64 -5.94
CA THR A 431 -4.65 -15.35 -7.21
C THR A 431 -3.14 -15.60 -7.40
N LEU A 432 -2.33 -14.57 -7.15
CA LEU A 432 -0.87 -14.69 -7.14
C LEU A 432 -0.40 -15.71 -6.08
N CYS A 433 -0.95 -15.65 -4.88
CA CYS A 433 -0.66 -16.60 -3.80
C CYS A 433 -0.96 -18.04 -4.22
N TYR A 434 -2.09 -18.26 -4.89
CA TYR A 434 -2.49 -19.57 -5.37
C TYR A 434 -1.57 -20.10 -6.48
N LYS A 435 -1.10 -19.23 -7.40
CA LYS A 435 -0.08 -19.58 -8.41
C LYS A 435 1.20 -20.11 -7.76
N TYR A 436 1.73 -19.43 -6.75
CA TYR A 436 2.93 -19.87 -6.03
C TYR A 436 2.67 -21.13 -5.18
N ALA A 437 1.51 -21.24 -4.54
CA ALA A 437 1.13 -22.43 -3.78
C ALA A 437 1.03 -23.67 -4.68
N GLN A 438 0.50 -23.54 -5.91
CA GLN A 438 0.50 -24.62 -6.90
C GLN A 438 1.91 -25.01 -7.34
N ALA A 439 2.80 -24.03 -7.55
CA ALA A 439 4.20 -24.29 -7.86
C ALA A 439 4.89 -25.05 -6.72
N TYR A 440 4.65 -24.64 -5.47
CA TYR A 440 5.17 -25.31 -4.28
C TYR A 440 4.67 -26.76 -4.17
N LYS A 441 3.39 -27.01 -4.47
CA LYS A 441 2.83 -28.37 -4.52
C LYS A 441 3.54 -29.27 -5.56
N LYS A 442 3.95 -28.72 -6.70
CA LYS A 442 4.65 -29.49 -7.75
C LYS A 442 6.05 -29.90 -7.34
N GLU A 443 6.74 -29.07 -6.55
CA GLU A 443 8.11 -29.30 -6.12
C GLU A 443 8.21 -30.25 -4.91
N SER A 444 7.19 -30.26 -4.05
CA SER A 444 7.14 -31.12 -2.86
C SER A 444 5.79 -31.83 -2.70
N PRO A 445 5.46 -32.81 -3.58
CA PRO A 445 4.15 -33.47 -3.57
C PRO A 445 3.92 -34.40 -2.37
N SER A 446 5.00 -34.88 -1.73
CA SER A 446 4.96 -35.91 -0.68
C SER A 446 4.73 -35.38 0.74
N SER A 447 4.70 -34.06 0.95
CA SER A 447 4.49 -33.46 2.28
C SER A 447 3.01 -33.14 2.53
N ASP A 448 2.44 -33.72 3.59
CA ASP A 448 1.06 -33.47 4.02
C ASP A 448 0.84 -31.99 4.43
N ASP A 449 1.85 -31.35 5.02
CA ASP A 449 1.81 -29.93 5.41
C ASP A 449 1.58 -29.01 4.21
N VAL A 450 2.25 -29.30 3.08
CA VAL A 450 2.10 -28.54 1.83
C VAL A 450 0.70 -28.71 1.26
N GLN A 451 0.16 -29.93 1.28
CA GLN A 451 -1.19 -30.20 0.81
C GLN A 451 -2.23 -29.45 1.66
N ARG A 452 -2.10 -29.47 2.99
CA ARG A 452 -2.97 -28.72 3.91
C ARG A 452 -2.89 -27.21 3.68
N ALA A 453 -1.69 -26.67 3.50
CA ALA A 453 -1.48 -25.25 3.22
C ALA A 453 -2.13 -24.82 1.88
N VAL A 454 -1.96 -25.62 0.83
CA VAL A 454 -2.56 -25.36 -0.49
C VAL A 454 -4.08 -25.44 -0.46
N ILE A 455 -4.66 -26.39 0.29
CA ILE A 455 -6.12 -26.48 0.49
C ILE A 455 -6.64 -25.22 1.20
N LYS A 456 -5.93 -24.75 2.23
CA LYS A 456 -6.29 -23.52 2.96
C LYS A 456 -6.23 -22.29 2.06
N ILE A 457 -5.19 -22.15 1.23
CA ILE A 457 -5.05 -21.05 0.26
C ILE A 457 -6.14 -21.14 -0.80
N LYS A 458 -6.42 -22.34 -1.33
CA LYS A 458 -7.51 -22.56 -2.30
C LYS A 458 -8.87 -22.17 -1.72
N LYS A 459 -9.18 -22.56 -0.49
CA LYS A 459 -10.43 -22.16 0.18
C LYS A 459 -10.54 -20.63 0.30
N LYS A 460 -9.46 -19.95 0.71
CA LYS A 460 -9.44 -18.48 0.76
C LYS A 460 -9.58 -17.82 -0.62
N TYR A 461 -8.90 -18.36 -1.63
CA TYR A 461 -9.01 -17.90 -3.02
C TYR A 461 -10.46 -17.94 -3.51
N LEU A 462 -11.14 -19.07 -3.31
CA LEU A 462 -12.54 -19.23 -3.68
C LEU A 462 -13.43 -18.25 -2.90
N ASN A 463 -13.26 -18.16 -1.57
CA ASN A 463 -14.06 -17.26 -0.74
C ASN A 463 -13.91 -15.78 -1.14
N TYR A 464 -12.68 -15.28 -1.30
CA TYR A 464 -12.47 -13.88 -1.69
C TYR A 464 -12.97 -13.58 -3.10
N SER A 465 -12.79 -14.52 -4.04
CA SER A 465 -13.29 -14.37 -5.40
C SER A 465 -14.82 -14.39 -5.46
N MET A 466 -15.49 -15.27 -4.71
CA MET A 466 -16.95 -15.30 -4.58
C MET A 466 -17.50 -14.00 -3.99
N THR A 467 -16.90 -13.51 -2.90
CA THR A 467 -17.27 -12.21 -2.31
C THR A 467 -17.12 -11.07 -3.32
N HIS A 468 -16.06 -11.09 -4.13
CA HIS A 468 -15.86 -10.09 -5.17
C HIS A 468 -16.93 -10.14 -6.27
N ILE A 469 -17.31 -11.33 -6.73
CA ILE A 469 -18.37 -11.54 -7.72
C ILE A 469 -19.72 -11.02 -7.19
N LEU A 470 -20.05 -11.31 -5.93
CA LEU A 470 -21.27 -10.80 -5.30
C LEU A 470 -21.29 -9.28 -5.20
N HIS A 471 -20.17 -8.65 -4.83
CA HIS A 471 -20.07 -7.19 -4.80
C HIS A 471 -20.15 -6.55 -6.19
N THR A 472 -19.54 -7.17 -7.20
CA THR A 472 -19.54 -6.67 -8.59
C THR A 472 -20.94 -6.68 -9.19
N ASN A 473 -21.72 -7.72 -8.88
CA ASN A 473 -23.09 -7.88 -9.37
C ASN A 473 -24.16 -7.30 -8.40
N GLN A 474 -23.77 -6.50 -7.40
CA GLN A 474 -24.69 -5.84 -6.43
C GLN A 474 -25.55 -6.82 -5.60
N LEU A 475 -25.04 -8.03 -5.34
CA LEU A 475 -25.67 -9.11 -4.57
C LEU A 475 -24.98 -9.35 -3.21
N ALA A 476 -24.13 -8.41 -2.75
CA ALA A 476 -23.37 -8.51 -1.51
C ALA A 476 -24.21 -8.22 -0.26
N GLU A 477 -25.24 -9.04 -0.03
CA GLU A 477 -26.05 -9.01 1.18
C GLU A 477 -25.51 -9.98 2.23
N LYS A 478 -25.76 -9.68 3.51
CA LYS A 478 -25.29 -10.50 4.64
C LYS A 478 -25.70 -11.97 4.50
N LYS A 479 -26.93 -12.24 4.01
CA LYS A 479 -27.42 -13.61 3.73
C LYS A 479 -26.52 -14.39 2.78
N TYR A 480 -26.05 -13.76 1.70
CA TYR A 480 -25.23 -14.40 0.69
C TYR A 480 -23.75 -14.46 1.08
N LEU A 481 -23.25 -13.44 1.79
CA LEU A 481 -21.88 -13.41 2.30
C LEU A 481 -21.62 -14.50 3.35
N GLU A 482 -22.60 -14.84 4.18
CA GLU A 482 -22.51 -15.97 5.12
C GLU A 482 -22.50 -17.33 4.41
N MET A 483 -23.19 -17.43 3.26
CA MET A 483 -23.24 -18.63 2.42
C MET A 483 -21.97 -18.89 1.61
N VAL A 484 -21.05 -17.92 1.47
CA VAL A 484 -19.73 -18.13 0.81
C VAL A 484 -18.90 -19.23 1.48
N SER A 485 -19.20 -19.60 2.73
CA SER A 485 -18.52 -20.69 3.44
C SER A 485 -19.08 -22.09 3.14
N HIS A 486 -20.25 -22.18 2.50
CA HIS A 486 -20.99 -23.40 2.18
C HIS A 486 -20.70 -23.88 0.75
N PRO A 487 -21.18 -25.06 0.31
CA PRO A 487 -21.10 -25.49 -1.07
C PRO A 487 -21.73 -24.45 -2.02
N VAL A 488 -21.13 -24.27 -3.20
CA VAL A 488 -21.56 -23.25 -4.17
C VAL A 488 -22.96 -23.53 -4.71
N GLU A 489 -23.33 -24.81 -4.78
CA GLU A 489 -24.65 -25.25 -5.21
C GLU A 489 -25.75 -24.62 -4.32
N GLU A 490 -25.59 -24.66 -2.99
CA GLU A 490 -26.53 -24.03 -2.04
C GLU A 490 -26.60 -22.50 -2.23
N LEU A 491 -25.46 -21.86 -2.53
CA LEU A 491 -25.43 -20.43 -2.83
C LEU A 491 -26.17 -20.11 -4.14
N ILE A 492 -26.00 -20.92 -5.19
CA ILE A 492 -26.70 -20.76 -6.46
C ILE A 492 -28.22 -20.92 -6.26
N GLU A 493 -28.65 -21.91 -5.49
CA GLU A 493 -30.06 -22.12 -5.16
C GLU A 493 -30.65 -20.94 -4.38
N ALA A 494 -29.90 -20.41 -3.40
CA ALA A 494 -30.30 -19.25 -2.61
C ALA A 494 -30.35 -17.95 -3.44
N LEU A 495 -29.47 -17.81 -4.45
CA LEU A 495 -29.47 -16.68 -5.37
C LEU A 495 -30.70 -16.72 -6.29
N TYR A 496 -31.05 -17.87 -6.86
CA TYR A 496 -32.25 -17.98 -7.69
C TYR A 496 -33.57 -17.98 -6.90
N SER A 497 -33.50 -18.18 -5.59
CA SER A 497 -34.65 -18.05 -4.69
C SER A 497 -34.90 -16.59 -4.25
N ASP A 498 -34.12 -15.61 -4.72
CA ASP A 498 -34.25 -14.21 -4.30
C ASP A 498 -35.63 -13.61 -4.68
N ASP A 499 -36.28 -12.97 -3.70
CA ASP A 499 -37.58 -12.31 -3.86
C ASP A 499 -37.59 -11.19 -4.91
N ARG A 500 -36.43 -10.61 -5.24
CA ARG A 500 -36.30 -9.58 -6.29
C ARG A 500 -36.73 -10.08 -7.65
N ILE A 501 -36.56 -11.38 -7.93
CA ILE A 501 -37.02 -12.01 -9.17
C ILE A 501 -38.54 -11.91 -9.28
N LEU A 502 -39.25 -12.19 -8.17
CA LEU A 502 -40.71 -12.09 -8.11
C LEU A 502 -41.18 -10.64 -8.22
N LYS A 503 -40.50 -9.71 -7.52
CA LYS A 503 -40.83 -8.28 -7.52
C LYS A 503 -40.64 -7.63 -8.90
N LYS A 504 -39.66 -8.07 -9.70
CA LYS A 504 -39.48 -7.60 -11.09
C LYS A 504 -40.69 -7.95 -11.97
N ASN A 505 -41.28 -9.13 -11.79
CA ASN A 505 -42.45 -9.54 -12.56
C ASN A 505 -43.71 -8.76 -12.14
N ALA A 506 -43.83 -8.41 -10.86
CA ALA A 506 -44.96 -7.65 -10.34
C ALA A 506 -44.86 -6.13 -10.62
N PHE A 507 -43.64 -5.57 -10.73
CA PHE A 507 -43.42 -4.13 -10.87
C PHE A 507 -42.40 -3.81 -11.97
N ILE A 508 -42.83 -3.05 -12.98
CA ILE A 508 -42.02 -2.68 -14.15
C ILE A 508 -40.82 -1.78 -13.77
N THR A 509 -40.87 -1.07 -12.63
CA THR A 509 -39.89 -0.04 -12.23
C THR A 509 -38.81 -0.51 -11.27
N LEU A 510 -38.85 -1.76 -10.78
CA LEU A 510 -37.88 -2.26 -9.79
C LEU A 510 -36.64 -2.85 -10.46
N HIS A 511 -35.48 -2.25 -10.19
CA HIS A 511 -34.18 -2.75 -10.65
C HIS A 511 -33.83 -4.08 -9.96
N CYS A 512 -33.79 -5.17 -10.73
CA CYS A 512 -33.26 -6.46 -10.28
C CYS A 512 -31.82 -6.61 -10.80
N PRO A 513 -30.84 -6.86 -9.91
CA PRO A 513 -29.48 -7.20 -10.34
C PRO A 513 -29.47 -8.45 -11.23
N ASP A 514 -28.46 -8.56 -12.09
CA ASP A 514 -28.29 -9.70 -12.98
C ASP A 514 -27.73 -10.91 -12.22
N ILE A 515 -28.64 -11.72 -11.68
CA ILE A 515 -28.31 -12.94 -10.94
C ILE A 515 -27.74 -14.01 -11.87
N ASN A 516 -28.21 -14.08 -13.12
CA ASN A 516 -27.72 -15.04 -14.11
C ASN A 516 -26.23 -14.84 -14.37
N LYS A 517 -25.80 -13.60 -14.59
CA LYS A 517 -24.39 -13.25 -14.78
C LYS A 517 -23.52 -13.58 -13.56
N ALA A 518 -24.00 -13.27 -12.35
CA ALA A 518 -23.28 -13.61 -11.12
C ALA A 518 -23.10 -15.13 -10.98
N VAL A 519 -24.14 -15.91 -11.30
CA VAL A 519 -24.10 -17.37 -11.25
C VAL A 519 -23.17 -17.95 -12.33
N ASP A 520 -23.13 -17.38 -13.53
CA ASP A 520 -22.19 -17.79 -14.59
C ASP A 520 -20.73 -17.56 -14.16
N GLU A 521 -20.42 -16.41 -13.53
CA GLU A 521 -19.10 -16.11 -12.98
C GLU A 521 -18.71 -17.06 -11.83
N LEU A 522 -19.66 -17.43 -10.96
CA LEU A 522 -19.46 -18.41 -9.88
C LEU A 522 -19.21 -19.83 -10.43
N ALA A 523 -19.98 -20.25 -11.44
CA ALA A 523 -19.80 -21.55 -12.08
C ALA A 523 -18.44 -21.66 -12.78
N ALA A 524 -18.00 -20.59 -13.46
CA ALA A 524 -16.68 -20.52 -14.08
C ALA A 524 -15.53 -20.65 -13.06
N LEU A 525 -15.67 -20.01 -11.89
CA LEU A 525 -14.67 -20.09 -10.81
C LEU A 525 -14.53 -21.51 -10.25
N HIS A 526 -15.63 -22.23 -10.10
CA HIS A 526 -15.68 -23.58 -9.52
C HIS A 526 -15.62 -24.72 -10.54
N ARG A 527 -15.71 -24.42 -11.84
CA ARG A 527 -15.79 -25.39 -12.95
C ARG A 527 -16.98 -26.34 -12.82
N ILE A 528 -18.14 -25.79 -12.47
CA ILE A 528 -19.42 -26.51 -12.37
C ILE A 528 -20.15 -26.39 -13.71
N ASP A 529 -20.83 -27.46 -14.14
CA ASP A 529 -21.75 -27.38 -15.28
C ASP A 529 -23.04 -26.67 -14.84
N ILE A 530 -23.11 -25.37 -15.13
CA ILE A 530 -24.26 -24.55 -14.76
C ILE A 530 -25.54 -24.96 -15.48
N GLN A 531 -25.45 -25.55 -16.67
CA GLN A 531 -26.63 -25.94 -17.44
C GLN A 531 -27.33 -27.13 -16.78
N GLU A 532 -26.57 -28.10 -16.28
CA GLU A 532 -27.11 -29.22 -15.52
C GLU A 532 -27.76 -28.74 -14.21
N THR A 533 -27.09 -27.86 -13.45
CA THR A 533 -27.65 -27.29 -12.21
C THR A 533 -28.94 -26.51 -12.48
N ARG A 534 -28.97 -25.64 -13.50
CA ARG A 534 -30.18 -24.89 -13.89
C ARG A 534 -31.31 -25.82 -14.32
N PHE A 535 -31.00 -26.86 -15.10
CA PHE A 535 -31.98 -27.83 -15.54
C PHE A 535 -32.57 -28.64 -14.39
N ASN A 536 -31.76 -29.03 -13.40
CA ASN A 536 -32.23 -29.69 -12.19
C ASN A 536 -33.13 -28.78 -11.35
N LEU A 537 -32.79 -27.50 -11.21
CA LEU A 537 -33.63 -26.51 -10.52
C LEU A 537 -34.98 -26.31 -11.23
N ILE A 538 -34.96 -26.14 -12.55
CA ILE A 538 -36.17 -26.02 -13.36
C ILE A 538 -37.02 -27.28 -13.23
N ARG A 539 -36.42 -28.48 -13.32
CA ARG A 539 -37.15 -29.74 -13.14
C ARG A 539 -37.87 -29.79 -11.80
N ASN A 540 -37.18 -29.40 -10.72
CA ASN A 540 -37.76 -29.37 -9.38
C ASN A 540 -38.90 -28.35 -9.25
N TRP A 541 -38.77 -27.17 -9.87
CA TRP A 541 -39.82 -26.12 -9.83
C TRP A 541 -41.01 -26.37 -10.73
N LEU A 542 -40.83 -27.11 -11.84
CA LEU A 542 -41.90 -27.45 -12.77
C LEU A 542 -42.79 -28.60 -12.27
N LEU A 543 -42.29 -29.43 -11.33
CA LEU A 543 -43.07 -30.49 -10.68
C LEU A 543 -44.07 -29.88 -9.68
N SER A 544 -45.35 -30.27 -9.79
CA SER A 544 -46.40 -29.87 -8.84
C SER A 544 -46.34 -30.69 -7.55
N ASP A 545 -46.45 -30.04 -6.39
CA ASP A 545 -46.57 -30.70 -5.07
C ASP A 545 -47.76 -31.69 -4.97
N SER A 546 -48.77 -31.54 -5.84
CA SER A 546 -49.95 -32.40 -5.87
C SER A 546 -49.71 -33.82 -6.41
N SER A 547 -48.54 -34.10 -7.01
CA SER A 547 -48.20 -35.45 -7.49
C SER A 547 -47.46 -36.33 -6.47
N THR A 548 -47.29 -35.88 -5.23
CA THR A 548 -46.61 -36.67 -4.18
C THR A 548 -47.49 -37.74 -3.53
N ALA A 549 -48.74 -37.91 -3.99
CA ALA A 549 -49.66 -38.88 -3.40
C ALA A 549 -49.52 -40.32 -3.90
N ASP A 550 -48.76 -40.63 -4.97
CA ASP A 550 -48.50 -42.03 -5.33
C ASP A 550 -47.24 -42.22 -6.20
N PHE A 551 -46.49 -43.29 -5.87
CA PHE A 551 -45.30 -43.87 -6.53
C PHE A 551 -43.91 -43.25 -6.24
N ASP A 552 -43.34 -43.57 -5.07
CA ASP A 552 -42.14 -44.42 -4.94
C ASP A 552 -41.61 -44.40 -3.49
N LEU A 553 -41.79 -45.52 -2.77
CA LEU A 553 -41.44 -45.70 -1.36
C LEU A 553 -39.93 -45.76 -1.07
N ASN A 554 -39.06 -45.54 -2.06
CA ASN A 554 -37.63 -45.83 -1.89
C ASN A 554 -36.69 -44.62 -1.84
N ASN A 555 -37.17 -43.37 -1.86
CA ASN A 555 -36.28 -42.21 -1.68
C ASN A 555 -36.84 -41.04 -0.84
N SER A 556 -37.92 -41.24 -0.09
CA SER A 556 -38.46 -40.21 0.82
C SER A 556 -38.13 -40.51 2.28
N VAL A 557 -36.92 -40.16 2.73
CA VAL A 557 -36.55 -40.18 4.16
C VAL A 557 -36.42 -38.78 4.78
N CYS A 558 -36.58 -37.67 4.04
CA CYS A 558 -36.29 -36.34 4.62
C CYS A 558 -37.34 -35.22 4.52
N LEU A 559 -38.60 -35.46 4.12
CA LEU A 559 -39.57 -34.35 3.98
C LEU A 559 -40.89 -34.47 4.76
N ALA A 560 -41.03 -35.45 5.67
CA ALA A 560 -42.26 -35.63 6.47
C ALA A 560 -42.27 -34.90 7.83
N SER A 561 -41.30 -34.04 8.13
CA SER A 561 -41.19 -33.34 9.42
C SER A 561 -41.17 -31.82 9.26
N SER A 562 -42.23 -31.20 8.75
CA SER A 562 -42.37 -29.73 8.73
C SER A 562 -43.84 -29.26 8.70
N LEU A 563 -44.74 -29.95 9.39
CA LEU A 563 -46.11 -29.45 9.60
C LEU A 563 -46.21 -28.44 10.75
N ASP A 564 -45.12 -28.18 11.47
CA ASP A 564 -45.06 -27.12 12.48
C ASP A 564 -44.01 -26.07 12.09
N ASN A 565 -44.44 -25.06 11.34
CA ASN A 565 -43.91 -23.71 11.45
C ASN A 565 -44.88 -22.71 10.82
N GLN A 566 -45.61 -22.00 11.67
CA GLN A 566 -46.33 -20.80 11.28
C GLN A 566 -45.34 -19.73 10.81
N ASN A 567 -45.69 -19.05 9.71
CA ASN A 567 -45.08 -17.81 9.22
C ASN A 567 -43.68 -17.88 8.56
N LYS A 568 -43.51 -18.76 7.58
CA LYS A 568 -42.65 -18.48 6.40
C LYS A 568 -43.48 -18.69 5.16
N HIS A 569 -43.57 -17.69 4.27
CA HIS A 569 -44.22 -17.82 2.98
C HIS A 569 -43.53 -18.94 2.19
N ASN A 570 -44.15 -20.13 2.15
CA ASN A 570 -43.80 -21.12 1.15
C ASN A 570 -44.07 -20.48 -0.23
N PRO A 571 -43.15 -20.58 -1.20
CA PRO A 571 -43.36 -20.01 -2.51
C PRO A 571 -44.64 -20.57 -3.10
N THR A 572 -45.52 -19.70 -3.54
CA THR A 572 -46.73 -20.14 -4.24
C THR A 572 -46.33 -20.80 -5.55
N TYR A 573 -47.12 -21.75 -6.03
CA TYR A 573 -46.87 -22.46 -7.29
C TYR A 573 -46.59 -21.53 -8.49
N SER A 574 -47.19 -20.33 -8.50
CA SER A 574 -46.91 -19.26 -9.46
C SER A 574 -45.49 -18.70 -9.35
N ASP A 575 -44.94 -18.60 -8.14
CA ASP A 575 -43.60 -18.04 -7.89
C ASP A 575 -42.51 -18.93 -8.49
N ASN A 576 -42.70 -20.25 -8.42
CA ASN A 576 -41.78 -21.23 -9.00
C ASN A 576 -41.71 -21.12 -10.54
N ILE A 577 -42.85 -20.88 -11.20
CA ILE A 577 -42.90 -20.68 -12.66
C ILE A 577 -42.20 -19.37 -13.04
N ILE A 578 -42.36 -18.30 -12.26
CA ILE A 578 -41.69 -17.02 -12.49
C ILE A 578 -40.17 -17.18 -12.34
N ARG A 579 -39.71 -17.86 -11.29
CA ARG A 579 -38.29 -18.16 -11.08
C ARG A 579 -37.72 -19.05 -12.19
N ALA A 580 -38.43 -20.11 -12.57
CA ALA A 580 -38.03 -20.98 -13.69
C ALA A 580 -37.92 -20.20 -15.00
N SER A 581 -38.90 -19.32 -15.29
CA SER A 581 -38.88 -18.45 -16.47
C SER A 581 -37.69 -17.50 -16.46
N TYR A 582 -37.35 -16.92 -15.29
CA TYR A 582 -36.17 -16.07 -15.14
C TYR A 582 -34.86 -16.85 -15.39
N VAL A 583 -34.72 -18.07 -14.85
CA VAL A 583 -33.54 -18.92 -15.14
C VAL A 583 -33.42 -19.23 -16.63
N CYS A 584 -34.54 -19.43 -17.33
CA CYS A 584 -34.56 -19.67 -18.78
C CYS A 584 -34.16 -18.45 -19.62
N THR A 585 -34.00 -17.27 -18.99
CA THR A 585 -33.39 -16.09 -19.65
C THR A 585 -31.86 -16.07 -19.56
N SER A 586 -31.25 -17.08 -18.92
CA SER A 586 -29.79 -17.22 -18.85
C SER A 586 -29.19 -17.74 -20.16
N GLY A 587 -28.02 -17.22 -20.54
CA GLY A 587 -27.30 -17.67 -21.73
C GLY A 587 -28.09 -17.46 -23.04
N ASP A 588 -28.11 -18.49 -23.89
CA ASP A 588 -28.87 -18.46 -25.15
C ASP A 588 -30.33 -18.88 -24.90
N VAL A 589 -31.22 -17.89 -24.97
CA VAL A 589 -32.67 -18.06 -24.80
C VAL A 589 -33.25 -19.05 -25.83
N LEU A 590 -32.66 -19.18 -27.03
CA LEU A 590 -33.13 -20.12 -28.05
C LEU A 590 -32.95 -21.57 -27.62
N VAL A 591 -31.86 -21.87 -26.90
CA VAL A 591 -31.60 -23.20 -26.35
C VAL A 591 -32.67 -23.56 -25.33
N TRP A 592 -32.95 -22.65 -24.37
CA TRP A 592 -34.00 -22.86 -23.38
C TRP A 592 -35.39 -22.99 -24.02
N ARG A 593 -35.71 -22.18 -25.04
CA ARG A 593 -36.95 -22.31 -25.81
C ARG A 593 -37.09 -23.70 -26.43
N SER A 594 -36.04 -24.20 -27.07
CA SER A 594 -36.07 -25.54 -27.68
C SER A 594 -36.22 -26.66 -26.64
N ILE A 595 -35.59 -26.51 -25.46
CA ILE A 595 -35.69 -27.46 -24.35
C ILE A 595 -37.12 -27.46 -23.80
N LEU A 596 -37.69 -26.29 -23.50
CA LEU A 596 -39.05 -26.15 -22.96
C LEU A 596 -40.12 -26.62 -23.97
N GLN A 597 -39.94 -26.34 -25.26
CA GLN A 597 -40.81 -26.87 -26.32
C GLN A 597 -40.76 -28.40 -26.35
N LYS A 598 -39.56 -28.99 -26.36
CA LYS A 598 -39.41 -30.45 -26.34
C LYS A 598 -40.06 -31.06 -25.10
N LEU A 599 -39.85 -30.48 -23.92
CA LEU A 599 -40.47 -30.92 -22.67
C LEU A 599 -42.00 -30.82 -22.70
N GLY A 600 -42.55 -29.80 -23.36
CA GLY A 600 -43.99 -29.63 -23.56
C GLY A 600 -44.61 -30.58 -24.60
N ASN A 601 -43.85 -30.92 -25.64
CA ASN A 601 -44.31 -31.69 -26.80
C ASN A 601 -43.95 -33.20 -26.76
N VAL A 602 -43.26 -33.70 -25.72
CA VAL A 602 -43.02 -35.15 -25.58
C VAL A 602 -44.36 -35.89 -25.68
N GLU A 603 -44.44 -36.87 -26.58
CA GLU A 603 -45.67 -37.65 -26.80
C GLU A 603 -46.20 -38.25 -25.49
N ALA A 604 -47.51 -38.41 -25.41
CA ALA A 604 -48.27 -38.69 -24.18
C ALA A 604 -47.90 -39.98 -23.43
N ASN A 605 -46.93 -40.77 -23.90
CA ASN A 605 -46.67 -42.12 -23.42
C ASN A 605 -45.44 -42.28 -22.50
N GLU A 606 -44.51 -41.32 -22.44
CA GLU A 606 -43.23 -41.51 -21.70
C GLU A 606 -43.05 -40.66 -20.43
N SER A 607 -43.83 -39.61 -20.20
CA SER A 607 -43.84 -38.89 -18.91
C SER A 607 -45.27 -38.50 -18.52
N ARG A 608 -45.83 -39.19 -17.51
CA ARG A 608 -47.24 -39.12 -17.10
C ARG A 608 -47.68 -37.78 -16.47
N ASN A 609 -46.79 -36.81 -16.22
CA ASN A 609 -47.16 -35.61 -15.47
C ASN A 609 -47.59 -34.46 -16.40
N PHE A 610 -48.89 -34.36 -16.70
CA PHE A 610 -49.43 -33.27 -17.53
C PHE A 610 -49.23 -31.89 -16.91
N SER A 611 -49.11 -31.79 -15.57
CA SER A 611 -48.78 -30.53 -14.89
C SER A 611 -47.39 -30.03 -15.26
N PHE A 612 -46.41 -30.92 -15.34
CA PHE A 612 -45.04 -30.61 -15.76
C PHE A 612 -45.00 -30.09 -17.20
N LYS A 613 -45.73 -30.74 -18.12
CA LYS A 613 -45.84 -30.29 -19.52
C LYS A 613 -46.48 -28.90 -19.61
N ALA A 614 -47.59 -28.69 -18.90
CA ALA A 614 -48.27 -27.39 -18.86
C ALA A 614 -47.36 -26.29 -18.33
N ASN A 615 -46.56 -26.57 -17.29
CA ASN A 615 -45.65 -25.61 -16.70
C ASN A 615 -44.44 -25.30 -17.58
N ALA A 616 -43.89 -26.30 -18.28
CA ALA A 616 -42.84 -26.09 -19.26
C ALA A 616 -43.31 -25.16 -20.38
N LEU A 617 -44.54 -25.37 -20.88
CA LEU A 617 -45.15 -24.50 -21.89
C LEU A 617 -45.49 -23.11 -21.37
N LYS A 618 -45.87 -22.96 -20.09
CA LYS A 618 -46.01 -21.63 -19.46
C LYS A 618 -44.69 -20.89 -19.36
N CYS A 619 -43.61 -21.58 -19.02
CA CYS A 619 -42.27 -20.97 -19.02
C CYS A 619 -41.86 -20.57 -20.45
N PHE A 620 -42.15 -21.41 -21.44
CA PHE A 620 -41.93 -21.10 -22.86
C PHE A 620 -42.70 -19.85 -23.29
N HIS A 621 -43.96 -19.73 -22.87
CA HIS A 621 -44.80 -18.55 -23.09
C HIS A 621 -44.18 -17.29 -22.47
N ASN A 622 -43.71 -17.35 -21.22
CA ASN A 622 -43.16 -16.19 -20.50
C ASN A 622 -41.85 -15.66 -21.11
N ILE A 623 -41.08 -16.50 -21.81
CA ILE A 623 -39.79 -16.11 -22.43
C ILE A 623 -39.88 -15.84 -23.93
N SER A 624 -41.07 -15.94 -24.54
CA SER A 624 -41.26 -15.88 -25.99
C SER A 624 -42.35 -14.89 -26.39
N ASP A 625 -42.14 -14.20 -27.51
CA ASP A 625 -43.14 -13.28 -28.08
C ASP A 625 -44.25 -14.03 -28.81
N ILE A 626 -45.43 -13.40 -28.93
CA ILE A 626 -46.61 -13.97 -29.59
C ILE A 626 -46.28 -14.52 -30.99
N LYS A 627 -45.55 -13.75 -31.80
CA LYS A 627 -45.15 -14.16 -33.17
C LYS A 627 -44.28 -15.41 -33.19
N MET A 628 -43.34 -15.50 -32.23
CA MET A 628 -42.42 -16.63 -32.14
C MET A 628 -43.14 -17.90 -31.68
N ILE A 629 -44.15 -17.77 -30.81
CA ILE A 629 -44.98 -18.90 -30.39
C ILE A 629 -45.73 -19.47 -31.59
N GLU A 630 -46.33 -18.62 -32.41
CA GLU A 630 -47.08 -19.02 -33.62
C GLU A 630 -46.16 -19.69 -34.66
N GLU A 631 -44.95 -19.17 -34.87
CA GLU A 631 -43.95 -19.74 -35.78
C GLU A 631 -43.36 -21.07 -35.28
N THR A 632 -43.22 -21.25 -33.96
CA THR A 632 -42.55 -22.43 -33.38
C THR A 632 -43.49 -23.61 -33.16
N MET A 633 -44.79 -23.33 -32.95
CA MET A 633 -45.82 -24.34 -32.63
C MET A 633 -46.79 -24.62 -33.78
N ASP A 634 -46.65 -23.95 -34.93
CA ASP A 634 -47.55 -24.07 -36.09
C ASP A 634 -49.05 -23.95 -35.73
N THR A 635 -49.38 -23.12 -34.74
CA THR A 635 -50.74 -22.93 -34.19
C THR A 635 -50.97 -21.46 -33.85
N THR A 636 -52.24 -21.03 -33.80
CA THR A 636 -52.56 -19.67 -33.37
C THR A 636 -52.31 -19.48 -31.87
N TYR A 637 -52.01 -18.25 -31.45
CA TYR A 637 -51.80 -17.96 -30.02
C TYR A 637 -52.98 -18.39 -29.12
N GLU A 638 -54.22 -18.25 -29.61
CA GLU A 638 -55.42 -18.68 -28.88
C GLU A 638 -55.50 -20.20 -28.73
N GLU A 639 -55.18 -20.95 -29.79
CA GLU A 639 -55.13 -22.41 -29.75
C GLU A 639 -54.04 -22.91 -28.80
N PHE A 640 -52.89 -22.25 -28.78
CA PHE A 640 -51.79 -22.54 -27.86
C PHE A 640 -52.19 -22.31 -26.39
N CYS A 641 -52.81 -21.18 -26.07
CA CYS A 641 -53.32 -20.92 -24.72
C CYS A 641 -54.41 -21.93 -24.33
N ASN A 642 -55.30 -22.29 -25.25
CA ASN A 642 -56.31 -23.31 -25.03
C ASN A 642 -55.69 -24.69 -24.78
N PHE A 643 -54.62 -25.04 -25.49
CA PHE A 643 -53.86 -26.27 -25.29
C PHE A 643 -53.25 -26.35 -23.88
N ILE A 644 -52.59 -25.28 -23.42
CA ILE A 644 -52.08 -25.19 -22.04
C ILE A 644 -53.21 -25.33 -21.02
N ASN A 645 -54.34 -24.64 -21.23
CA ASN A 645 -55.50 -24.72 -20.33
C ASN A 645 -56.08 -26.14 -20.26
N LYS A 646 -56.14 -26.86 -21.38
CA LYS A 646 -56.57 -28.27 -21.43
C LYS A 646 -55.59 -29.20 -20.69
N LEU A 647 -54.28 -28.98 -20.80
CA LEU A 647 -53.28 -29.75 -20.04
C LEU A 647 -53.39 -29.55 -18.52
N ILE A 648 -53.59 -28.30 -18.07
CA ILE A 648 -53.85 -28.00 -16.65
C ILE A 648 -55.13 -28.67 -16.19
N LEU A 649 -56.18 -28.60 -17.01
CA LEU A 649 -57.46 -29.24 -16.71
C LEU A 649 -57.31 -30.76 -16.54
N ILE A 650 -56.59 -31.43 -17.44
CA ILE A 650 -56.29 -32.87 -17.33
C ILE A 650 -55.54 -33.16 -16.04
N SER A 651 -54.49 -32.39 -15.72
CA SER A 651 -53.75 -32.60 -14.47
C SER A 651 -54.63 -32.43 -13.22
N GLY A 652 -55.60 -31.52 -13.24
CA GLY A 652 -56.58 -31.37 -12.16
C GLY A 652 -57.57 -32.54 -12.09
N LEU A 653 -57.95 -33.11 -13.24
CA LEU A 653 -58.81 -34.29 -13.32
C LEU A 653 -58.11 -35.57 -12.84
N GLU A 654 -56.80 -35.71 -13.07
CA GLU A 654 -55.99 -36.82 -12.55
C GLU A 654 -56.01 -36.90 -11.02
N CYS A 655 -56.01 -35.75 -10.33
CA CYS A 655 -56.14 -35.69 -8.86
C CYS A 655 -57.45 -36.31 -8.33
N PHE A 656 -58.46 -36.47 -9.19
CA PHE A 656 -59.74 -37.12 -8.86
C PHE A 656 -59.88 -38.51 -9.49
N GLY A 657 -58.78 -39.09 -10.00
CA GLY A 657 -58.74 -40.44 -10.56
C GLY A 657 -59.21 -40.56 -12.02
N PHE A 658 -59.35 -39.45 -12.74
CA PHE A 658 -59.67 -39.47 -14.17
C PHE A 658 -58.38 -39.57 -15.01
N THR A 659 -58.18 -40.67 -15.73
CA THR A 659 -57.08 -40.83 -16.69
C THR A 659 -57.55 -40.48 -18.10
N LEU A 660 -57.58 -39.18 -18.42
CA LEU A 660 -58.06 -38.66 -19.70
C LEU A 660 -56.93 -37.95 -20.46
N ASN A 661 -56.80 -38.24 -21.75
CA ASN A 661 -55.99 -37.46 -22.69
C ASN A 661 -56.85 -36.37 -23.36
N ILE A 662 -56.22 -35.37 -24.00
CA ILE A 662 -56.90 -34.23 -24.65
C ILE A 662 -58.03 -34.67 -25.60
N GLU A 663 -57.77 -35.65 -26.46
CA GLU A 663 -58.77 -36.17 -27.40
C GLU A 663 -59.95 -36.88 -26.71
N SER A 664 -59.68 -37.55 -25.60
CA SER A 664 -60.71 -38.24 -24.82
C SER A 664 -61.56 -37.27 -24.01
N LEU A 665 -60.97 -36.17 -23.53
CA LEU A 665 -61.66 -35.09 -22.84
C LEU A 665 -62.64 -34.38 -23.78
N ASP A 666 -62.22 -34.11 -25.02
CA ASP A 666 -63.06 -33.47 -26.03
C ASP A 666 -64.23 -34.37 -26.46
N LYS A 667 -64.14 -35.70 -26.31
CA LYS A 667 -65.24 -36.65 -26.58
C LYS A 667 -66.12 -36.94 -25.35
N TYR A 668 -65.65 -36.67 -24.14
CA TYR A 668 -66.33 -37.01 -22.88
C TYR A 668 -67.63 -36.22 -22.67
N ASN A 669 -68.62 -36.75 -21.95
CA ASN A 669 -69.82 -35.97 -21.59
C ASN A 669 -69.50 -34.95 -20.49
N LYS A 670 -69.52 -33.66 -20.84
CA LYS A 670 -69.12 -32.54 -19.96
C LYS A 670 -70.10 -32.36 -18.80
N ILE A 671 -71.38 -32.65 -19.01
CA ILE A 671 -72.40 -32.57 -17.95
C ILE A 671 -72.17 -33.66 -16.91
N ASP A 672 -71.86 -34.88 -17.34
CA ASP A 672 -71.53 -35.99 -16.42
C ASP A 672 -70.22 -35.74 -15.67
N LEU A 673 -69.23 -35.13 -16.33
CA LEU A 673 -67.98 -34.72 -15.70
C LEU A 673 -68.22 -33.68 -14.60
N LEU A 674 -69.00 -32.63 -14.89
CA LEU A 674 -69.36 -31.60 -13.91
C LEU A 674 -70.15 -32.17 -12.73
N ASN A 675 -71.07 -33.09 -12.98
CA ASN A 675 -71.83 -33.75 -11.92
C ASN A 675 -70.93 -34.63 -11.03
N ARG A 676 -69.93 -35.31 -11.60
CA ARG A 676 -68.93 -36.08 -10.83
C ARG A 676 -67.99 -35.17 -10.02
N LEU A 677 -67.56 -34.06 -10.60
CA LEU A 677 -66.72 -33.08 -9.92
C LEU A 677 -67.47 -32.33 -8.80
N ALA A 678 -68.79 -32.17 -8.92
CA ALA A 678 -69.61 -31.55 -7.89
C ALA A 678 -69.54 -32.30 -6.53
N TYR A 679 -69.22 -33.60 -6.52
CA TYR A 679 -69.00 -34.35 -5.27
C TYR A 679 -67.71 -33.93 -4.54
N HIS A 680 -66.74 -33.35 -5.24
CA HIS A 680 -65.44 -32.93 -4.69
C HIS A 680 -65.33 -31.41 -4.47
N ILE A 681 -66.46 -30.71 -4.46
CA ILE A 681 -66.55 -29.25 -4.41
C ILE A 681 -66.14 -28.62 -3.07
N THR A 682 -65.92 -29.46 -2.05
CA THR A 682 -65.35 -29.06 -0.76
C THR A 682 -63.85 -28.81 -0.85
N SER A 683 -63.19 -29.29 -1.91
CA SER A 683 -61.76 -29.07 -2.15
C SER A 683 -61.52 -27.88 -3.09
N PRO A 684 -60.49 -27.05 -2.85
CA PRO A 684 -60.17 -25.91 -3.72
C PRO A 684 -59.76 -26.35 -5.13
N ILE A 685 -59.07 -27.49 -5.25
CA ILE A 685 -58.69 -28.09 -6.54
C ILE A 685 -59.94 -28.53 -7.31
N GLY A 686 -60.94 -29.09 -6.63
CA GLY A 686 -62.20 -29.53 -7.25
C GLY A 686 -63.01 -28.35 -7.79
N VAL A 687 -63.11 -27.28 -7.01
CA VAL A 687 -63.78 -26.03 -7.43
C VAL A 687 -63.05 -25.38 -8.62
N LYS A 688 -61.72 -25.31 -8.59
CA LYS A 688 -60.88 -24.77 -9.68
C LYS A 688 -61.00 -25.59 -10.95
N THR A 689 -61.01 -26.92 -10.83
CA THR A 689 -61.16 -27.85 -11.96
C THR A 689 -62.56 -27.75 -12.57
N MET A 690 -63.60 -27.63 -11.74
CA MET A 690 -64.97 -27.44 -12.23
C MET A 690 -65.13 -26.09 -12.96
N ALA A 691 -64.53 -25.02 -12.43
CA ALA A 691 -64.50 -23.72 -13.09
C ALA A 691 -63.73 -23.75 -14.41
N SER A 692 -62.58 -24.43 -14.47
CA SER A 692 -61.79 -24.53 -15.69
C SER A 692 -62.48 -25.36 -16.78
N VAL A 693 -63.24 -26.42 -16.44
CA VAL A 693 -64.12 -27.13 -17.39
C VAL A 693 -65.15 -26.17 -17.99
N CYS A 694 -65.84 -25.39 -17.14
CA CYS A 694 -66.86 -24.45 -17.60
C CYS A 694 -66.28 -23.35 -18.52
N ILE A 695 -65.08 -22.85 -18.20
CA ILE A 695 -64.39 -21.83 -19.01
C ILE A 695 -63.89 -22.42 -20.34
N ALA A 696 -63.23 -23.59 -20.31
CA ALA A 696 -62.62 -24.20 -21.48
C ALA A 696 -63.67 -24.65 -22.53
N TYR A 697 -64.87 -25.04 -22.10
CA TYR A 697 -65.96 -25.48 -22.97
C TYR A 697 -67.11 -24.49 -23.07
N MET A 698 -66.94 -23.25 -22.59
CA MET A 698 -67.95 -22.17 -22.66
C MET A 698 -69.34 -22.58 -22.13
N ILE A 699 -69.38 -23.23 -20.96
CA ILE A 699 -70.62 -23.71 -20.34
C ILE A 699 -71.28 -22.57 -19.55
N ASP A 700 -72.40 -22.07 -20.08
CA ASP A 700 -73.11 -20.88 -19.56
C ASP A 700 -74.33 -21.21 -18.67
N GLU A 701 -74.30 -22.33 -17.94
CA GLU A 701 -75.43 -22.74 -17.09
C GLU A 701 -75.35 -22.16 -15.66
N SER A 702 -76.39 -21.40 -15.27
CA SER A 702 -76.44 -20.72 -13.97
C SER A 702 -76.40 -21.65 -12.75
N LYS A 703 -76.79 -22.92 -12.89
CA LYS A 703 -76.79 -23.88 -11.79
C LYS A 703 -75.36 -24.24 -11.36
N TYR A 704 -74.44 -24.41 -12.31
CA TYR A 704 -73.04 -24.78 -12.01
C TYR A 704 -72.25 -23.58 -11.50
N TRP A 705 -72.40 -22.42 -12.12
CA TRP A 705 -71.72 -21.20 -11.67
C TRP A 705 -72.15 -20.74 -10.27
N ALA A 706 -73.43 -20.93 -9.89
CA ALA A 706 -73.87 -20.64 -8.53
C ALA A 706 -73.14 -21.52 -7.49
N VAL A 707 -72.94 -22.81 -7.79
CA VAL A 707 -72.22 -23.72 -6.88
C VAL A 707 -70.73 -23.38 -6.84
N ILE A 708 -70.10 -23.14 -7.99
CA ILE A 708 -68.66 -22.79 -8.09
C ILE A 708 -68.37 -21.51 -7.31
N ILE A 709 -69.11 -20.44 -7.57
CA ILE A 709 -68.88 -19.12 -6.96
C ILE A 709 -69.13 -19.16 -5.45
N ASN A 710 -70.22 -19.78 -5.00
CA ASN A 710 -70.50 -19.89 -3.57
C ASN A 710 -69.44 -20.73 -2.84
N SER A 711 -68.90 -21.77 -3.48
CA SER A 711 -67.81 -22.56 -2.91
C SER A 711 -66.48 -21.80 -2.91
N MET A 712 -66.15 -21.03 -3.95
CA MET A 712 -64.97 -20.14 -3.97
C MET A 712 -65.03 -19.08 -2.88
N LEU A 713 -66.21 -18.52 -2.62
CA LEU A 713 -66.44 -17.57 -1.52
C LEU A 713 -66.23 -18.23 -0.14
N LYS A 714 -66.75 -19.45 0.06
CA LYS A 714 -66.55 -20.21 1.30
C LYS A 714 -65.08 -20.57 1.55
N LEU A 715 -64.34 -20.87 0.48
CA LEU A 715 -62.92 -21.24 0.55
C LEU A 715 -61.97 -20.03 0.45
N ASN A 716 -62.51 -18.81 0.37
CA ASN A 716 -61.76 -17.55 0.23
C ASN A 716 -60.77 -17.53 -0.97
N MET A 717 -61.14 -18.13 -2.10
CA MET A 717 -60.31 -18.23 -3.31
C MET A 717 -60.41 -16.98 -4.20
N MET A 718 -59.85 -15.86 -3.74
CA MET A 718 -60.10 -14.54 -4.32
C MET A 718 -59.52 -14.32 -5.73
N GLU A 719 -58.35 -14.88 -6.05
CA GLU A 719 -57.71 -14.73 -7.38
C GLU A 719 -58.39 -15.60 -8.45
N GLU A 720 -58.75 -16.84 -8.12
CA GLU A 720 -59.58 -17.68 -8.98
C GLU A 720 -60.98 -17.08 -9.17
N LEU A 721 -61.53 -16.45 -8.14
CA LEU A 721 -62.83 -15.79 -8.20
C LEU A 721 -62.82 -14.58 -9.15
N LYS A 722 -61.77 -13.75 -9.13
CA LYS A 722 -61.54 -12.67 -10.13
C LYS A 722 -61.59 -13.21 -11.56
N THR A 723 -60.93 -14.33 -11.82
CA THR A 723 -60.88 -14.97 -13.15
C THR A 723 -62.28 -15.42 -13.60
N CYS A 724 -63.03 -16.08 -12.71
CA CYS A 724 -64.38 -16.56 -12.99
C CYS A 724 -65.36 -15.41 -13.25
N ILE A 725 -65.28 -14.35 -12.43
CA ILE A 725 -66.14 -13.17 -12.57
C ILE A 725 -65.87 -12.44 -13.89
N ASN A 726 -64.59 -12.30 -14.28
CA ASN A 726 -64.19 -11.68 -15.54
C ASN A 726 -64.69 -12.47 -16.76
N PHE A 727 -64.71 -13.80 -16.67
CA PHE A 727 -65.33 -14.65 -17.70
C PHE A 727 -66.84 -14.40 -17.80
N LEU A 728 -67.53 -14.45 -16.66
CA LEU A 728 -68.98 -14.25 -16.57
C LEU A 728 -69.44 -12.84 -16.96
N ARG A 729 -68.54 -11.83 -16.92
CA ARG A 729 -68.80 -10.46 -17.37
C ARG A 729 -69.35 -10.39 -18.79
N LYS A 730 -68.94 -11.32 -19.67
CA LYS A 730 -69.37 -11.35 -21.08
C LYS A 730 -70.85 -11.70 -21.25
N SER A 731 -71.50 -12.30 -20.24
CA SER A 731 -72.87 -12.81 -20.32
C SER A 731 -73.82 -12.04 -19.39
N PHE A 732 -74.69 -11.21 -19.99
CA PHE A 732 -75.67 -10.38 -19.27
C PHE A 732 -76.63 -11.17 -18.36
N LYS A 733 -76.80 -12.47 -18.61
CA LYS A 733 -77.71 -13.37 -17.87
C LYS A 733 -77.37 -13.49 -16.37
N PHE A 734 -76.09 -13.27 -16.01
CA PHE A 734 -75.62 -13.42 -14.62
C PHE A 734 -75.71 -12.13 -13.80
N HIS A 735 -75.91 -10.97 -14.45
CA HIS A 735 -75.83 -9.67 -13.79
C HIS A 735 -76.95 -9.44 -12.77
N SER A 736 -78.11 -10.08 -12.97
CA SER A 736 -79.25 -10.01 -12.03
C SER A 736 -79.21 -11.08 -10.93
N LYS A 737 -78.17 -11.92 -10.87
CA LYS A 737 -78.08 -13.05 -9.92
C LYS A 737 -77.31 -12.65 -8.65
N LYS A 738 -77.85 -13.02 -7.49
CA LYS A 738 -77.28 -12.70 -6.17
C LYS A 738 -75.85 -13.24 -5.96
N PHE A 739 -75.57 -14.48 -6.38
CA PHE A 739 -74.23 -15.06 -6.23
C PHE A 739 -73.16 -14.25 -7.00
N TYR A 740 -73.53 -13.63 -8.13
CA TYR A 740 -72.62 -12.82 -8.93
C TYR A 740 -72.34 -11.45 -8.30
N THR A 741 -73.36 -10.81 -7.74
CA THR A 741 -73.21 -9.55 -6.99
C THR A 741 -72.40 -9.74 -5.70
N GLU A 742 -72.61 -10.85 -4.99
CA GLU A 742 -71.85 -11.20 -3.78
C GLU A 742 -70.38 -11.49 -4.11
N ALA A 743 -70.11 -12.15 -5.24
CA ALA A 743 -68.77 -12.43 -5.71
C ALA A 743 -67.98 -11.15 -6.02
N TRP A 744 -68.58 -10.21 -6.75
CA TRP A 744 -67.95 -8.90 -7.00
C TRP A 744 -67.72 -8.13 -5.71
N LYS A 745 -68.69 -8.12 -4.77
CA LYS A 745 -68.52 -7.45 -3.46
C LYS A 745 -67.34 -8.02 -2.67
N ALA A 746 -67.22 -9.35 -2.60
CA ALA A 746 -66.13 -10.01 -1.90
C ALA A 746 -64.76 -9.70 -2.51
N VAL A 747 -64.65 -9.75 -3.84
CA VAL A 747 -63.39 -9.44 -4.54
C VAL A 747 -62.99 -7.98 -4.39
N VAL A 748 -63.94 -7.05 -4.52
CA VAL A 748 -63.68 -5.61 -4.33
C VAL A 748 -63.20 -5.38 -2.91
N ASN A 749 -63.94 -5.85 -1.89
CA ASN A 749 -63.53 -5.66 -0.50
C ASN A 749 -62.15 -6.27 -0.20
N ASN A 750 -61.86 -7.46 -0.69
CA ASN A 750 -60.55 -8.08 -0.51
C ASN A 750 -59.42 -7.28 -1.18
N SER A 751 -59.68 -6.67 -2.33
CA SER A 751 -58.68 -5.90 -3.08
C SER A 751 -58.25 -4.61 -2.35
N PHE A 752 -59.10 -4.06 -1.48
CA PHE A 752 -58.78 -2.90 -0.62
C PHE A 752 -58.25 -3.29 0.78
N SER A 753 -58.18 -4.58 1.10
CA SER A 753 -57.62 -5.08 2.37
C SER A 753 -56.09 -5.13 2.30
N ILE A 754 -55.44 -3.96 2.31
CA ILE A 754 -53.98 -3.82 2.26
C ILE A 754 -53.40 -3.79 3.69
N PRO A 755 -52.25 -4.43 3.97
CA PRO A 755 -51.60 -4.33 5.28
C PRO A 755 -51.09 -2.90 5.56
N PRO A 756 -51.13 -2.42 6.82
CA PRO A 756 -50.93 -1.01 7.15
C PRO A 756 -49.49 -0.48 6.94
N ASN A 757 -48.51 -1.34 6.68
CA ASN A 757 -47.09 -0.97 6.57
C ASN A 757 -46.55 -0.93 5.11
N THR A 758 -47.44 -0.84 4.12
CA THR A 758 -47.05 -0.83 2.70
C THR A 758 -46.63 0.57 2.23
N ASN A 759 -45.58 0.65 1.41
CA ASN A 759 -45.07 1.91 0.85
C ASN A 759 -46.16 2.67 0.06
N LYS A 760 -46.26 3.99 0.25
CA LYS A 760 -47.28 4.86 -0.38
C LYS A 760 -47.32 4.76 -1.90
N GLU A 761 -46.18 4.63 -2.57
CA GLU A 761 -46.13 4.50 -4.03
C GLU A 761 -46.74 3.17 -4.51
N VAL A 762 -46.48 2.09 -3.78
CA VAL A 762 -47.04 0.76 -4.04
C VAL A 762 -48.55 0.75 -3.78
N VAL A 763 -49.00 1.40 -2.69
CA VAL A 763 -50.43 1.57 -2.39
C VAL A 763 -51.13 2.35 -3.49
N LYS A 764 -50.53 3.43 -4.01
CA LYS A 764 -51.08 4.20 -5.13
C LYS A 764 -51.26 3.35 -6.38
N HIS A 765 -50.30 2.48 -6.72
CA HIS A 765 -50.42 1.57 -7.86
C HIS A 765 -51.54 0.53 -7.67
N ILE A 766 -51.59 -0.11 -6.50
CA ILE A 766 -52.64 -1.11 -6.19
C ILE A 766 -54.04 -0.46 -6.29
N PHE A 767 -54.20 0.75 -5.74
CA PHE A 767 -55.47 1.48 -5.86
C PHE A 767 -55.79 1.89 -7.29
N THR A 768 -54.79 2.16 -8.12
CA THR A 768 -54.95 2.43 -9.55
C THR A 768 -55.51 1.20 -10.28
N GLU A 769 -54.93 0.02 -10.08
CA GLU A 769 -55.42 -1.24 -10.67
C GLU A 769 -56.82 -1.60 -10.16
N ASN A 770 -57.05 -1.46 -8.85
CA ASN A 770 -58.36 -1.72 -8.25
C ASN A 770 -59.44 -0.79 -8.81
N LEU A 771 -59.11 0.47 -9.10
CA LEU A 771 -60.07 1.42 -9.68
C LEU A 771 -60.44 1.05 -11.12
N TYR A 772 -59.48 0.59 -11.93
CA TYR A 772 -59.76 0.04 -13.25
C TYR A 772 -60.66 -1.20 -13.17
N PHE A 773 -60.42 -2.06 -12.18
CA PHE A 773 -61.24 -3.24 -11.94
C PHE A 773 -62.67 -2.87 -11.52
N ILE A 774 -62.85 -1.87 -10.66
CA ILE A 774 -64.18 -1.32 -10.30
C ILE A 774 -64.90 -0.75 -11.52
N GLN A 775 -64.23 0.06 -12.34
CA GLN A 775 -64.82 0.63 -13.56
C GLN A 775 -65.18 -0.43 -14.61
N SER A 776 -64.56 -1.62 -14.52
CA SER A 776 -64.86 -2.79 -15.34
C SER A 776 -66.01 -3.64 -14.79
N CYS A 777 -66.58 -3.29 -13.63
CA CYS A 777 -67.65 -4.04 -12.97
C CYS A 777 -69.00 -3.74 -13.62
N PRO A 778 -69.72 -4.74 -14.16
CA PRO A 778 -70.98 -4.50 -14.85
C PRO A 778 -72.19 -4.38 -13.90
N VAL A 779 -72.00 -4.68 -12.61
CA VAL A 779 -73.01 -4.62 -11.54
C VAL A 779 -72.66 -3.55 -10.48
N LEU A 780 -71.87 -2.56 -10.88
CA LEU A 780 -71.29 -1.53 -10.01
C LEU A 780 -72.30 -0.85 -9.06
N PHE A 781 -73.47 -0.46 -9.57
CA PHE A 781 -74.51 0.22 -8.79
C PHE A 781 -75.27 -0.68 -7.79
N SER A 782 -75.04 -1.98 -7.82
CA SER A 782 -75.64 -2.94 -6.88
C SER A 782 -74.70 -3.34 -5.74
N ILE A 783 -73.45 -2.85 -5.77
CA ILE A 783 -72.42 -3.17 -4.79
C ILE A 783 -72.27 -2.00 -3.82
N ASP A 784 -72.13 -2.32 -2.55
CA ASP A 784 -71.78 -1.36 -1.51
C ASP A 784 -70.26 -1.13 -1.49
N LEU A 785 -69.84 0.10 -1.80
CA LEU A 785 -68.45 0.50 -1.93
C LEU A 785 -67.94 1.33 -0.72
N GLU A 786 -68.72 1.43 0.36
CA GLU A 786 -68.35 2.21 1.55
C GLU A 786 -67.04 1.73 2.16
N TYR A 787 -66.86 0.41 2.26
CA TYR A 787 -65.62 -0.20 2.76
C TYR A 787 -64.38 0.25 1.97
N ALA A 788 -64.48 0.37 0.63
CA ALA A 788 -63.36 0.82 -0.21
C ALA A 788 -63.04 2.29 0.02
N VAL A 789 -64.05 3.14 0.25
CA VAL A 789 -63.88 4.56 0.58
C VAL A 789 -63.19 4.72 1.93
N GLU A 790 -63.66 4.01 2.97
CA GLU A 790 -63.07 4.04 4.32
C GLU A 790 -61.59 3.64 4.30
N LYS A 791 -61.25 2.58 3.55
CA LYS A 791 -59.85 2.16 3.37
C LYS A 791 -59.00 3.20 2.64
N CYS A 792 -59.54 3.87 1.61
CA CYS A 792 -58.81 4.95 0.95
C CYS A 792 -58.54 6.13 1.91
N LEU A 793 -59.46 6.44 2.82
CA LEU A 793 -59.29 7.46 3.86
C LEU A 793 -58.22 7.06 4.89
N GLU A 794 -58.22 5.80 5.36
CA GLU A 794 -57.20 5.27 6.28
C GLU A 794 -55.77 5.42 5.70
N PHE A 795 -55.60 5.13 4.40
CA PHE A 795 -54.31 5.24 3.71
C PHE A 795 -53.98 6.67 3.20
N LYS A 796 -54.82 7.67 3.48
CA LYS A 796 -54.67 9.07 3.05
C LYS A 796 -54.63 9.27 1.53
N MET A 797 -55.30 8.40 0.78
CA MET A 797 -55.45 8.45 -0.68
C MET A 797 -56.79 9.11 -1.05
N TYR A 798 -56.90 10.40 -0.74
CA TYR A 798 -58.14 11.18 -0.82
C TYR A 798 -58.65 11.38 -2.25
N ASP A 799 -57.74 11.39 -3.22
CA ASP A 799 -58.00 11.45 -4.66
C ASP A 799 -58.74 10.19 -5.16
N PHE A 800 -58.30 9.00 -4.74
CA PHE A 800 -58.99 7.74 -5.07
C PHE A 800 -60.34 7.61 -4.35
N ALA A 801 -60.40 8.01 -3.07
CA ALA A 801 -61.66 8.06 -2.31
C ALA A 801 -62.69 8.94 -3.03
N ALA A 802 -62.29 10.12 -3.50
CA ALA A 802 -63.15 11.06 -4.21
C ALA A 802 -63.73 10.47 -5.51
N ILE A 803 -62.96 9.68 -6.26
CA ILE A 803 -63.44 9.06 -7.50
C ILE A 803 -64.46 7.95 -7.22
N ILE A 804 -64.32 7.20 -6.12
CA ILE A 804 -65.25 6.11 -5.77
C ILE A 804 -66.63 6.66 -5.35
N LEU A 805 -66.69 7.89 -4.81
CA LEU A 805 -67.94 8.52 -4.35
C LEU A 805 -69.00 8.63 -5.43
N GLN A 806 -68.62 8.79 -6.69
CA GLN A 806 -69.58 8.89 -7.80
C GLN A 806 -70.53 7.68 -7.92
N TYR A 807 -70.13 6.53 -7.35
CA TYR A 807 -70.88 5.28 -7.39
C TYR A 807 -71.75 5.04 -6.15
N LEU A 808 -71.66 5.92 -5.13
CA LEU A 808 -72.45 5.84 -3.90
C LEU A 808 -73.78 6.63 -3.99
N PRO A 809 -74.78 6.36 -3.13
CA PRO A 809 -76.00 7.17 -3.05
C PRO A 809 -75.73 8.63 -2.66
N ARG A 810 -76.53 9.58 -3.18
CA ARG A 810 -76.33 11.04 -2.99
C ARG A 810 -76.19 11.50 -1.54
N GLU A 811 -76.90 10.86 -0.61
CA GLU A 811 -76.85 11.19 0.82
C GLU A 811 -75.46 10.93 1.42
N LYS A 812 -74.82 9.82 1.03
CA LYS A 812 -73.49 9.42 1.50
C LYS A 812 -72.36 10.10 0.73
N GLN A 813 -72.60 10.48 -0.53
CA GLN A 813 -71.66 11.31 -1.30
C GLN A 813 -71.35 12.62 -0.57
N LEU A 814 -72.39 13.30 -0.07
CA LEU A 814 -72.24 14.58 0.61
C LEU A 814 -71.49 14.45 1.95
N SER A 815 -71.76 13.41 2.75
CA SER A 815 -71.08 13.20 4.03
C SER A 815 -69.57 13.01 3.86
N TYR A 816 -69.15 12.07 3.00
CA TYR A 816 -67.73 11.79 2.78
C TYR A 816 -67.00 12.91 2.03
N LEU A 817 -67.68 13.64 1.13
CA LEU A 817 -67.07 14.81 0.48
C LEU A 817 -66.78 15.95 1.46
N THR A 818 -67.63 16.16 2.48
CA THR A 818 -67.35 17.14 3.55
C THR A 818 -66.19 16.70 4.45
N GLU A 819 -65.97 15.40 4.62
CA GLU A 819 -64.85 14.86 5.38
C GLU A 819 -63.54 14.96 4.60
N ILE A 820 -63.56 14.60 3.32
CA ILE A 820 -62.41 14.63 2.42
C ILE A 820 -61.91 16.06 2.17
N SER A 821 -62.83 17.02 1.96
CA SER A 821 -62.48 18.44 1.75
C SER A 821 -61.88 19.12 2.99
N LYS A 822 -62.16 18.62 4.19
CA LYS A 822 -61.50 19.06 5.44
C LYS A 822 -60.08 18.52 5.57
N LEU A 823 -59.79 17.36 4.98
CA LEU A 823 -58.54 16.63 5.17
C LEU A 823 -57.47 16.94 4.10
N ASP A 824 -57.85 17.33 2.88
CA ASP A 824 -56.90 17.70 1.82
C ASP A 824 -57.41 18.87 0.95
N GLN A 825 -56.64 19.95 0.90
CA GLN A 825 -56.98 21.17 0.15
C GLN A 825 -56.57 21.10 -1.34
N ASN A 826 -55.65 20.19 -1.71
CA ASN A 826 -55.05 20.08 -3.05
C ASN A 826 -55.68 18.97 -3.92
N ILE A 827 -56.84 18.45 -3.54
CA ILE A 827 -57.50 17.33 -4.23
C ILE A 827 -57.76 17.62 -5.71
N SER A 828 -58.09 18.87 -6.07
CA SER A 828 -58.41 19.25 -7.45
C SER A 828 -57.23 19.03 -8.40
N GLU A 829 -56.00 19.32 -7.96
CA GLU A 829 -54.78 19.14 -8.75
C GLU A 829 -54.42 17.66 -8.90
N LYS A 830 -54.59 16.86 -7.83
CA LYS A 830 -54.38 15.41 -7.87
C LYS A 830 -55.40 14.69 -8.76
N LEU A 831 -56.64 15.18 -8.80
CA LEU A 831 -57.65 14.68 -9.73
C LEU A 831 -57.30 14.96 -11.21
N ASP A 832 -56.56 16.04 -11.51
CA ASP A 832 -56.04 16.30 -12.86
C ASP A 832 -54.93 15.33 -13.28
N GLU A 833 -54.10 14.88 -12.35
CA GLU A 833 -53.14 13.80 -12.60
C GLU A 833 -53.86 12.48 -12.92
N LEU A 834 -54.92 12.15 -12.19
CA LEU A 834 -55.72 10.93 -12.44
C LEU A 834 -56.56 11.03 -13.73
N LEU A 835 -56.97 12.24 -14.13
CA LEU A 835 -57.60 12.48 -15.45
C LEU A 835 -56.64 12.14 -16.60
N LYS A 836 -55.36 12.49 -16.49
CA LYS A 836 -54.33 12.12 -17.48
C LYS A 836 -54.13 10.61 -17.58
N CYS A 837 -54.44 9.87 -16.51
CA CYS A 837 -54.42 8.42 -16.49
C CYS A 837 -55.68 7.78 -17.13
N GLY A 838 -56.69 8.55 -17.58
CA GLY A 838 -57.82 8.04 -18.34
C GLY A 838 -59.02 7.54 -17.53
N PHE A 839 -59.08 7.86 -16.23
CA PHE A 839 -60.18 7.42 -15.35
C PHE A 839 -61.50 8.17 -15.59
N TRP A 840 -62.62 7.45 -15.53
CA TRP A 840 -63.94 8.00 -15.83
C TRP A 840 -64.60 8.70 -14.63
N GLY A 841 -65.34 9.77 -14.96
CA GLY A 841 -66.23 10.49 -14.03
C GLY A 841 -65.56 11.45 -13.05
N ILE A 842 -64.27 11.75 -13.25
CA ILE A 842 -63.56 12.78 -12.47
C ILE A 842 -64.17 14.18 -12.69
N SER A 843 -64.67 14.48 -13.90
CA SER A 843 -65.39 15.74 -14.17
C SER A 843 -66.68 15.88 -13.37
N PHE A 844 -67.38 14.78 -13.12
CA PHE A 844 -68.58 14.74 -12.27
C PHE A 844 -68.22 15.00 -10.80
N VAL A 845 -67.17 14.37 -10.29
CA VAL A 845 -66.66 14.61 -8.93
C VAL A 845 -66.18 16.05 -8.74
N LYS A 846 -65.48 16.62 -9.73
CA LYS A 846 -65.09 18.04 -9.73
C LYS A 846 -66.30 18.98 -9.66
N GLY A 847 -67.33 18.72 -10.46
CA GLY A 847 -68.56 19.52 -10.43
C GLY A 847 -69.30 19.45 -9.09
N ILE A 848 -69.19 18.35 -8.34
CA ILE A 848 -69.74 18.26 -6.97
C ILE A 848 -68.86 19.02 -5.97
N LEU A 849 -67.54 18.93 -6.09
CA LEU A 849 -66.59 19.66 -5.26
C LEU A 849 -66.70 21.19 -5.44
N GLU A 850 -66.96 21.66 -6.66
CA GLU A 850 -67.19 23.08 -6.97
C GLU A 850 -68.49 23.60 -6.34
N LYS A 851 -69.58 22.81 -6.42
CA LYS A 851 -70.88 23.15 -5.80
C LYS A 851 -70.89 23.16 -4.27
N LEU A 852 -69.93 22.49 -3.63
CA LEU A 852 -69.75 22.51 -2.18
C LEU A 852 -68.87 23.68 -1.71
N LYS A 853 -68.08 24.28 -2.61
CA LYS A 853 -67.25 25.46 -2.33
C LYS A 853 -67.98 26.78 -2.60
N SER A 854 -68.99 26.77 -3.49
CA SER A 854 -69.96 27.86 -3.71
C SER A 854 -71.05 27.85 -2.65
#